data_AF-A0A9Q3CAD0-F1
#
_entry.id   AF-A0A9Q3CAD0-F1
#
_cell.length_a   1.000
_cell.length_b   1.000
_cell.length_c   1.000
_cell.angle_alpha   90.00
_cell.angle_beta   90.00
_cell.angle_gamma   90.00
#
_symmetry.space_group_name_H-M   'P 1'
#
loop_
_entity.id
_entity.type
_entity.pdbx_description
1 polymer ?
#
loop_
_entity_poly.entity_id
_entity_poly.type
_entity_poly.pdbx_seq_one_letter_code
_entity_poly.pdbx_strand_id
1 'polypeptide(L)'
;MKEQRLINCPRGFLTGREQRLPGWLYHIISSVGWKEMYQLPIQSSNVPQVSKSEPARTQWDQTDLLWSLACSQSIFSPTSLLTLEFCTARGLCHLQHASCSRLRAAVPATPKFIIGSNKAPALRYHRQPWVDGMFAGLQRQLLQKSGKIEPCRGQGADAVGRSAVSSAHARLGSRDPNSGTGERRSGHSSYPELSSIDLRSDRASHALPFCSSSYTAMDLETKRHPIVLTIAGSDSSGGAGIQADLKTFTTLKAYGMSVITAITSQNTMGVNGVEAVSPPMVSKQFEAVISDIPVSAIKTGMLYNAEIIKAVQASLSQLYPELSVRPHLVIDPVMVSSSGHDLLELDAINVLTSKLLGQATIITPNIPEAIILSGRRARHQTISSIEDMENCCIEISRLGAKNVLLKGGHLSTAEGMVVDILYVASDDTFHTFSHPRLQSNNTHGTGCTLSAALTVYLAKGLPLVEAVDASIKYVTGAIQTSLEIGNGSGPLNHFYNVIQRSISIPSAQQQYPFTSALIDAAGDLWKIFTSDHQFLAGVRNAKLPRRCFQHFLQQDYIFLLHYARIHSLMALKCDTMDEIDATTDLVKSIVAESKNHIKKCVEWGISKDDFLKTPESNQTIAYTRYVLDIGFTKSLLHLRVATAPCLIGYGEMALKLRNDPLTVKNRNPYWDWIVNYSGEEFQKAVKTGRDLLEQTAMKDPPSCETMHELKLIFRKAVNLEIAFWQMGLDCS
;
A
#
# COMPACT_ATOMS: atom_id res chain seq x y z
N MET A 1 -56.47 27.60 32.52
CA MET A 1 -57.00 27.29 33.87
C MET A 1 -56.25 26.06 34.38
N LYS A 2 -55.48 26.07 35.47
CA LYS A 2 -55.00 27.12 36.41
C LYS A 2 -53.54 26.75 36.76
N GLU A 3 -52.55 27.65 36.57
CA GLU A 3 -51.94 28.51 37.61
C GLU A 3 -51.19 27.73 38.72
N GLN A 4 -49.85 27.82 38.85
CA GLN A 4 -48.93 28.95 39.12
C GLN A 4 -48.71 29.29 40.61
N ARG A 5 -47.42 29.37 41.00
CA ARG A 5 -46.75 30.34 41.90
C ARG A 5 -45.23 30.12 41.73
N LEU A 6 -44.45 31.07 41.20
CA LEU A 6 -43.87 32.27 41.85
C LEU A 6 -42.89 31.87 42.97
N ILE A 7 -41.63 32.35 43.02
CA ILE A 7 -41.18 33.76 43.16
C ILE A 7 -39.82 34.03 42.43
N ASN A 8 -39.49 35.30 42.18
CA ASN A 8 -38.34 35.82 41.42
C ASN A 8 -37.16 36.37 42.28
N CYS A 9 -35.92 36.18 41.79
CA CYS A 9 -34.72 37.07 41.89
C CYS A 9 -34.12 37.44 43.29
N PRO A 10 -32.84 37.87 43.42
CA PRO A 10 -32.10 38.75 42.50
C PRO A 10 -30.66 38.32 42.06
N ARG A 11 -30.04 39.19 41.24
CA ARG A 11 -28.72 39.10 40.60
C ARG A 11 -27.55 39.44 41.55
N GLY A 12 -26.34 38.91 41.29
CA GLY A 12 -25.08 39.53 41.74
C GLY A 12 -23.81 38.65 41.74
N PHE A 13 -22.94 38.80 40.73
CA PHE A 13 -21.46 38.93 40.79
C PHE A 13 -20.72 38.52 42.10
N LEU A 14 -19.64 37.72 42.15
CA LEU A 14 -18.43 37.61 41.28
C LEU A 14 -17.68 36.26 41.46
N THR A 15 -16.96 35.83 40.39
CA THR A 15 -15.67 35.05 40.34
C THR A 15 -15.37 33.84 41.24
N GLY A 16 -14.80 32.78 40.64
CA GLY A 16 -13.76 31.96 41.31
C GLY A 16 -13.74 30.48 40.90
N ARG A 17 -12.74 30.07 40.11
CA ARG A 17 -12.50 28.66 39.73
C ARG A 17 -12.15 27.78 40.94
N GLU A 18 -12.71 26.57 40.99
CA GLU A 18 -11.96 25.31 41.12
C GLU A 18 -12.91 24.11 40.98
N GLN A 19 -12.54 23.10 40.17
CA GLN A 19 -13.18 21.77 40.20
C GLN A 19 -12.09 20.70 40.14
N ARG A 20 -12.02 19.90 41.21
CA ARG A 20 -11.29 18.62 41.25
C ARG A 20 -12.26 17.49 40.93
N LEU A 21 -11.73 16.44 40.31
CA LEU A 21 -12.38 15.14 40.15
C LEU A 21 -12.68 14.48 41.51
N PRO A 22 -13.77 13.70 41.61
CA PRO A 22 -13.86 12.59 42.55
C PRO A 22 -14.12 11.25 41.84
N GLY A 23 -13.42 10.19 42.27
CA GLY A 23 -13.74 8.81 41.92
C GLY A 23 -14.31 8.06 43.13
N TRP A 24 -15.17 7.07 42.90
CA TRP A 24 -15.73 6.16 43.91
C TRP A 24 -16.08 4.82 43.24
N LEU A 25 -15.59 3.67 43.75
CA LEU A 25 -16.39 2.79 44.64
C LEU A 25 -15.64 1.49 45.07
N TYR A 26 -15.67 1.21 46.38
CA TYR A 26 -15.45 -0.05 47.12
C TYR A 26 -16.09 0.14 48.53
N HIS A 27 -16.41 -0.84 49.38
CA HIS A 27 -16.31 -2.31 49.34
C HIS A 27 -17.69 -2.94 49.73
N ILE A 28 -17.87 -4.25 49.98
CA ILE A 28 -17.81 -4.96 51.30
C ILE A 28 -18.21 -6.43 50.99
N ILE A 29 -17.35 -7.45 51.16
CA ILE A 29 -17.26 -8.43 52.30
C ILE A 29 -18.57 -9.24 52.49
N SER A 30 -18.62 -10.58 52.42
CA SER A 30 -17.92 -11.55 53.29
C SER A 30 -17.71 -12.98 52.69
N SER A 31 -17.10 -13.85 53.48
CA SER A 31 -16.51 -15.16 53.15
C SER A 31 -17.41 -16.40 53.31
N VAL A 32 -17.31 -17.37 52.39
CA VAL A 32 -17.41 -18.83 52.67
C VAL A 32 -16.50 -19.55 51.65
N GLY A 33 -15.64 -20.48 52.08
CA GLY A 33 -14.94 -21.40 51.17
C GLY A 33 -15.77 -22.66 50.91
N TRP A 34 -15.35 -23.55 50.00
CA TRP A 34 -15.56 -25.02 50.08
C TRP A 34 -14.84 -25.72 48.90
N LYS A 35 -14.76 -27.05 48.97
CA LYS A 35 -13.99 -27.94 48.07
C LYS A 35 -14.83 -28.51 46.91
N GLU A 36 -14.10 -29.02 45.91
CA GLU A 36 -14.41 -30.21 45.09
C GLU A 36 -15.45 -30.15 43.94
N MET A 37 -15.18 -30.99 42.93
CA MET A 37 -15.94 -31.33 41.71
C MET A 37 -16.06 -30.19 40.66
N TYR A 38 -15.87 -30.44 39.36
CA TYR A 38 -16.31 -31.61 38.58
C TYR A 38 -15.23 -32.33 37.76
N GLN A 39 -15.35 -33.66 37.70
CA GLN A 39 -14.88 -34.50 36.60
C GLN A 39 -15.88 -34.43 35.43
N LEU A 40 -15.45 -34.72 34.20
CA LEU A 40 -16.20 -35.41 33.12
C LEU A 40 -15.17 -35.80 32.02
N PRO A 41 -15.46 -36.76 31.10
CA PRO A 41 -14.74 -38.04 31.19
C PRO A 41 -13.78 -38.32 30.02
N ILE A 42 -12.78 -39.15 30.31
CA ILE A 42 -11.90 -39.78 29.31
C ILE A 42 -12.64 -40.99 28.72
N GLN A 43 -12.87 -41.01 27.41
CA GLN A 43 -13.13 -42.25 26.69
C GLN A 43 -11.80 -42.87 26.23
N SER A 44 -11.59 -44.12 26.63
CA SER A 44 -10.44 -44.93 26.24
C SER A 44 -10.71 -45.71 24.95
N SER A 45 -9.73 -45.77 24.05
CA SER A 45 -9.38 -47.03 23.39
C SER A 45 -8.02 -46.95 22.66
N ASN A 46 -7.24 -48.02 22.86
CA ASN A 46 -6.21 -48.53 21.95
C ASN A 46 -4.93 -47.71 21.72
N VAL A 47 -4.00 -47.84 22.69
CA VAL A 47 -2.55 -47.81 22.44
C VAL A 47 -1.97 -49.20 22.75
N PRO A 48 -1.20 -49.81 21.85
CA PRO A 48 -0.23 -50.84 22.18
C PRO A 48 1.21 -50.30 22.03
N GLN A 49 1.98 -50.31 23.12
CA GLN A 49 3.43 -50.56 23.07
C GLN A 49 3.63 -52.08 23.31
N VAL A 50 4.72 -52.78 22.97
CA VAL A 50 6.13 -52.45 22.67
C VAL A 50 6.67 -53.54 21.71
N SER A 51 7.62 -53.25 20.81
CA SER A 51 8.78 -54.15 20.57
C SER A 51 9.91 -53.44 19.79
N LYS A 52 11.16 -53.86 20.03
CA LYS A 52 12.37 -53.40 19.32
C LYS A 52 12.74 -54.41 18.23
N SER A 53 13.07 -53.96 17.01
CA SER A 53 14.23 -54.43 16.21
C SER A 53 14.16 -53.99 14.73
N GLU A 54 15.08 -53.07 14.35
CA GLU A 54 15.96 -53.13 13.15
C GLU A 54 15.39 -53.35 11.71
N PRO A 55 16.17 -53.16 10.61
CA PRO A 55 15.85 -52.04 9.71
C PRO A 55 15.66 -52.37 8.22
N ALA A 56 14.83 -51.60 7.50
CA ALA A 56 14.92 -51.47 6.03
C ALA A 56 14.24 -50.21 5.43
N ARG A 57 15.02 -49.44 4.67
CA ARG A 57 14.73 -48.74 3.39
C ARG A 57 13.34 -48.12 3.12
N THR A 58 13.34 -46.83 2.78
CA THR A 58 12.85 -46.34 1.46
C THR A 58 13.60 -45.09 1.01
N GLN A 59 13.60 -44.88 -0.32
CA GLN A 59 14.37 -43.91 -1.10
C GLN A 59 14.34 -42.45 -0.61
N TRP A 60 15.48 -41.77 -0.75
CA TRP A 60 15.58 -40.31 -0.96
C TRP A 60 16.32 -40.08 -2.28
N ASP A 61 15.79 -39.18 -3.10
CA ASP A 61 16.24 -38.99 -4.47
C ASP A 61 17.50 -38.12 -4.55
N GLN A 62 18.42 -38.44 -5.48
CA GLN A 62 19.74 -37.79 -5.58
C GLN A 62 19.73 -36.65 -6.61
N THR A 63 19.41 -35.41 -6.20
CA THR A 63 19.54 -34.27 -7.14
C THR A 63 20.00 -32.91 -6.63
N ASP A 64 20.23 -32.68 -5.32
CA ASP A 64 20.56 -31.33 -4.79
C ASP A 64 21.85 -31.22 -3.95
N LEU A 65 22.78 -32.20 -4.07
CA LEU A 65 23.98 -32.27 -3.23
C LEU A 65 25.31 -32.10 -3.99
N LEU A 66 25.32 -31.20 -5.00
CA LEU A 66 26.49 -30.89 -5.84
C LEU A 66 26.74 -29.37 -6.04
N TRP A 67 26.38 -28.50 -5.08
CA TRP A 67 26.61 -27.05 -5.18
C TRP A 67 27.24 -26.36 -3.94
N SER A 68 28.01 -27.09 -3.12
CA SER A 68 28.75 -26.51 -1.98
C SER A 68 30.24 -26.86 -1.88
N LEU A 69 30.81 -27.61 -2.84
CA LEU A 69 32.22 -28.03 -2.84
C LEU A 69 32.97 -27.61 -4.12
N ALA A 70 33.04 -26.30 -4.36
CA ALA A 70 33.85 -25.70 -5.44
C ALA A 70 34.51 -24.35 -5.08
N CYS A 71 34.56 -23.97 -3.80
CA CYS A 71 35.14 -22.71 -3.33
C CYS A 71 36.25 -22.91 -2.28
N SER A 72 37.31 -23.63 -2.65
CA SER A 72 38.60 -23.54 -1.96
C SER A 72 39.79 -23.77 -2.90
N GLN A 73 40.69 -22.78 -2.94
CA GLN A 73 42.08 -22.83 -3.42
C GLN A 73 42.34 -23.23 -4.90
N SER A 74 42.63 -22.22 -5.73
CA SER A 74 43.75 -22.28 -6.71
C SER A 74 44.15 -20.88 -7.16
N ILE A 75 45.45 -20.63 -7.25
CA ILE A 75 46.07 -19.33 -7.52
C ILE A 75 46.15 -19.09 -9.04
N PHE A 76 45.75 -17.91 -9.53
CA PHE A 76 46.11 -17.42 -10.86
C PHE A 76 46.43 -15.92 -10.87
N SER A 77 47.34 -15.53 -11.77
CA SER A 77 48.04 -14.24 -11.84
C SER A 77 47.20 -13.05 -12.37
N PRO A 78 47.55 -11.80 -12.01
CA PRO A 78 46.73 -10.63 -12.33
C PRO A 78 46.96 -10.07 -13.76
N THR A 79 46.22 -10.56 -14.75
CA THR A 79 46.03 -9.87 -16.04
C THR A 79 44.66 -10.17 -16.62
N SER A 80 43.93 -9.13 -17.05
CA SER A 80 42.57 -9.13 -17.65
C SER A 80 41.40 -9.04 -16.66
N LEU A 81 41.06 -7.81 -16.24
CA LEU A 81 39.78 -7.50 -15.61
C LEU A 81 38.63 -7.71 -16.61
N LEU A 82 37.70 -8.60 -16.27
CA LEU A 82 36.46 -8.85 -17.01
C LEU A 82 35.31 -8.20 -16.22
N THR A 83 34.92 -6.99 -16.59
CA THR A 83 33.81 -6.28 -15.94
C THR A 83 32.48 -6.87 -16.44
N LEU A 84 31.85 -7.69 -15.61
CA LEU A 84 30.46 -8.14 -15.76
C LEU A 84 29.58 -7.31 -14.82
N GLU A 85 28.87 -6.32 -15.37
CA GLU A 85 27.83 -5.60 -14.65
C GLU A 85 26.54 -6.44 -14.67
N PHE A 86 26.10 -6.90 -13.49
CA PHE A 86 24.83 -7.59 -13.31
C PHE A 86 23.72 -6.58 -13.02
N CYS A 87 22.64 -6.60 -13.81
CA CYS A 87 21.42 -5.86 -13.51
C CYS A 87 20.15 -6.60 -13.95
N THR A 88 19.15 -6.59 -13.05
CA THR A 88 17.72 -6.97 -13.20
C THR A 88 17.31 -8.45 -13.11
N ALA A 89 16.22 -8.67 -12.37
CA ALA A 89 15.75 -9.95 -11.87
C ALA A 89 14.93 -10.79 -12.89
N ARG A 90 15.33 -10.82 -14.16
CA ARG A 90 14.66 -11.62 -15.22
C ARG A 90 15.61 -12.39 -16.16
N GLY A 91 16.84 -12.67 -15.72
CA GLY A 91 17.74 -13.61 -16.43
C GLY A 91 18.30 -13.13 -17.78
N LEU A 92 18.19 -11.84 -18.09
CA LEU A 92 18.75 -11.24 -19.32
C LEU A 92 20.17 -10.73 -19.06
N CYS A 93 21.11 -11.10 -19.93
CA CYS A 93 22.51 -10.65 -19.86
C CYS A 93 22.89 -9.79 -21.07
N HIS A 94 23.56 -8.66 -20.82
CA HIS A 94 24.11 -7.79 -21.85
C HIS A 94 25.55 -8.17 -22.22
N LEU A 95 25.83 -8.30 -23.52
CA LEU A 95 27.16 -8.65 -24.03
C LEU A 95 27.64 -7.67 -25.10
N GLN A 96 28.91 -7.27 -25.01
CA GLN A 96 29.61 -6.55 -26.06
C GLN A 96 30.23 -7.53 -27.08
N HIS A 97 30.33 -7.11 -28.34
CA HIS A 97 30.83 -7.96 -29.45
C HIS A 97 32.18 -8.63 -29.15
N ALA A 98 33.12 -7.97 -28.46
CA ALA A 98 34.44 -8.52 -28.13
C ALA A 98 34.37 -9.80 -27.26
N SER A 99 33.34 -9.91 -26.41
CA SER A 99 33.10 -11.09 -25.56
C SER A 99 32.47 -12.26 -26.35
N CYS A 100 31.70 -11.95 -27.40
CA CYS A 100 30.95 -12.93 -28.20
C CYS A 100 31.86 -13.92 -28.97
N SER A 101 33.10 -13.54 -29.33
CA SER A 101 34.03 -14.42 -30.05
C SER A 101 34.57 -15.60 -29.23
N ARG A 102 34.46 -15.56 -27.89
CA ARG A 102 34.94 -16.63 -26.99
C ARG A 102 33.84 -17.58 -26.50
N LEU A 103 32.56 -17.26 -26.74
CA LEU A 103 31.39 -18.05 -26.33
C LEU A 103 31.12 -19.30 -27.20
N ARG A 104 32.07 -19.73 -28.03
CA ARG A 104 31.87 -20.75 -29.07
C ARG A 104 31.86 -22.21 -28.56
N ALA A 105 31.90 -22.44 -27.24
CA ALA A 105 32.19 -23.77 -26.68
C ALA A 105 31.38 -24.21 -25.45
N ALA A 106 30.61 -23.36 -24.75
CA ALA A 106 29.89 -23.78 -23.53
C ALA A 106 28.73 -22.86 -23.13
N VAL A 107 27.50 -23.12 -23.62
CA VAL A 107 26.24 -22.59 -23.04
C VAL A 107 25.10 -23.60 -23.29
N PRO A 108 24.46 -24.20 -22.26
CA PRO A 108 23.20 -24.92 -22.39
C PRO A 108 22.03 -23.96 -22.68
N ALA A 109 20.92 -24.47 -23.23
CA ALA A 109 19.93 -23.72 -24.02
C ALA A 109 19.03 -22.66 -23.32
N THR A 110 19.45 -22.02 -22.22
CA THR A 110 18.52 -21.32 -21.29
C THR A 110 18.90 -19.93 -20.75
N PRO A 111 19.88 -19.19 -21.30
CA PRO A 111 19.75 -17.73 -21.35
C PRO A 111 19.66 -17.23 -22.79
N LYS A 112 18.71 -16.32 -23.03
CA LYS A 112 18.66 -15.52 -24.26
C LYS A 112 19.36 -14.17 -24.03
N PHE A 113 20.05 -13.67 -25.05
CA PHE A 113 20.94 -12.52 -24.94
C PHE A 113 20.52 -11.35 -25.83
N ILE A 114 20.87 -10.13 -25.40
CA ILE A 114 20.75 -8.91 -26.23
C ILE A 114 22.16 -8.40 -26.56
N ILE A 115 22.47 -8.26 -27.85
CA ILE A 115 23.84 -7.98 -28.34
C ILE A 115 23.99 -6.52 -28.79
N GLY A 116 25.00 -5.82 -28.25
CA GLY A 116 25.43 -4.51 -28.71
C GLY A 116 26.62 -4.56 -29.67
N SER A 117 26.53 -3.89 -30.83
CA SER A 117 27.66 -3.75 -31.77
C SER A 117 27.59 -2.50 -32.65
N ASN A 118 28.76 -1.95 -32.98
CA ASN A 118 28.91 -0.83 -33.93
C ASN A 118 29.47 -1.30 -35.29
N LYS A 119 29.66 -2.61 -35.50
CA LYS A 119 30.31 -3.18 -36.68
C LYS A 119 29.39 -4.16 -37.43
N ALA A 120 29.29 -3.98 -38.75
CA ALA A 120 28.46 -4.80 -39.65
C ALA A 120 28.65 -6.33 -39.53
N PRO A 121 29.85 -6.90 -39.27
CA PRO A 121 30.03 -8.34 -39.08
C PRO A 121 29.22 -8.94 -37.92
N ALA A 122 28.72 -8.14 -36.98
CA ALA A 122 27.84 -8.64 -35.92
C ALA A 122 26.44 -9.03 -36.41
N LEU A 123 25.99 -8.54 -37.58
CA LEU A 123 24.71 -8.93 -38.18
C LEU A 123 24.58 -10.44 -38.40
N ARG A 124 25.70 -11.19 -38.48
CA ARG A 124 25.68 -12.66 -38.56
C ARG A 124 25.03 -13.36 -37.36
N TYR A 125 24.86 -12.65 -36.23
CA TYR A 125 24.26 -13.20 -35.01
C TYR A 125 22.73 -13.01 -34.94
N HIS A 126 22.10 -12.18 -35.81
CA HIS A 126 20.65 -11.90 -35.73
C HIS A 126 19.73 -13.11 -35.97
N ARG A 127 20.28 -14.21 -36.53
CA ARG A 127 19.54 -15.47 -36.80
C ARG A 127 19.85 -16.58 -35.80
N GLN A 128 20.56 -16.28 -34.73
CA GLN A 128 20.92 -17.27 -33.72
C GLN A 128 19.76 -17.45 -32.72
N PRO A 129 19.30 -18.69 -32.43
CA PRO A 129 18.14 -18.92 -31.55
C PRO A 129 18.27 -18.37 -30.12
N TRP A 130 19.50 -18.07 -29.68
CA TRP A 130 19.84 -17.54 -28.36
C TRP A 130 19.91 -16.01 -28.31
N VAL A 131 19.52 -15.29 -29.37
CA VAL A 131 19.53 -13.81 -29.44
C VAL A 131 18.11 -13.27 -29.56
N ASP A 132 17.64 -12.53 -28.55
CA ASP A 132 16.31 -11.89 -28.56
C ASP A 132 16.33 -10.47 -29.17
N GLY A 133 17.50 -9.82 -29.25
CA GLY A 133 17.59 -8.47 -29.77
C GLY A 133 19.01 -8.00 -30.08
N MET A 134 19.11 -7.00 -30.95
CA MET A 134 20.37 -6.34 -31.31
C MET A 134 20.21 -4.82 -31.28
N PHE A 135 21.25 -4.12 -30.84
CA PHE A 135 21.30 -2.65 -30.85
C PHE A 135 22.60 -2.12 -31.46
N ALA A 136 22.47 -1.05 -32.25
CA ALA A 136 23.59 -0.33 -32.85
C ALA A 136 24.16 0.68 -31.84
N GLY A 137 25.44 0.55 -31.50
CA GLY A 137 26.06 1.41 -30.48
C GLY A 137 26.57 2.76 -30.99
N LEU A 138 27.01 3.57 -30.02
CA LEU A 138 27.48 4.97 -30.09
C LEU A 138 27.89 5.53 -31.46
N GLN A 139 27.21 6.61 -31.87
CA GLN A 139 27.42 7.31 -33.15
C GLN A 139 28.46 8.46 -33.08
N ARG A 140 28.91 8.85 -31.89
CA ARG A 140 30.05 9.78 -31.65
C ARG A 140 30.86 9.36 -30.42
N GLN A 141 32.12 9.78 -30.35
CA GLN A 141 33.00 9.51 -29.20
C GLN A 141 32.53 10.26 -27.94
N LEU A 142 32.39 9.53 -26.84
CA LEU A 142 32.42 10.08 -25.48
C LEU A 142 33.88 10.12 -25.01
N LEU A 143 34.33 11.26 -24.50
CA LEU A 143 35.72 11.52 -24.07
C LEU A 143 36.09 10.87 -22.72
N GLN A 144 35.72 9.60 -22.52
CA GLN A 144 35.99 8.85 -21.28
C GLN A 144 36.48 7.39 -21.48
N LYS A 145 36.94 7.00 -22.67
CA LYS A 145 37.67 5.73 -22.86
C LYS A 145 38.97 5.90 -23.65
N SER A 146 40.06 5.44 -23.03
CA SER A 146 41.39 5.37 -23.62
C SER A 146 41.49 4.21 -24.62
N GLY A 147 41.11 4.47 -25.88
CA GLY A 147 41.27 3.51 -26.97
C GLY A 147 40.72 4.02 -28.30
N LYS A 148 41.51 3.94 -29.38
CA LYS A 148 41.10 4.41 -30.72
C LYS A 148 39.96 3.54 -31.29
N ILE A 149 38.79 4.15 -31.47
CA ILE A 149 37.68 3.62 -32.29
C ILE A 149 37.14 4.77 -33.15
N GLU A 150 37.00 4.53 -34.45
CA GLU A 150 36.47 5.50 -35.42
C GLU A 150 34.92 5.44 -35.53
N PRO A 151 34.24 6.58 -35.72
CA PRO A 151 32.78 6.64 -35.79
C PRO A 151 32.21 6.37 -37.20
N CYS A 152 31.08 5.66 -37.26
CA CYS A 152 30.36 5.41 -38.51
C CYS A 152 29.49 6.61 -38.93
N ARG A 153 29.63 7.09 -40.18
CA ARG A 153 28.72 8.09 -40.78
C ARG A 153 27.40 7.44 -41.26
N GLY A 154 26.36 8.26 -41.41
CA GLY A 154 24.94 7.86 -41.39
C GLY A 154 24.46 6.72 -42.32
N GLN A 155 25.17 6.42 -43.41
CA GLN A 155 24.77 5.34 -44.33
C GLN A 155 24.83 3.92 -43.70
N GLY A 156 25.63 3.72 -42.65
CA GLY A 156 25.73 2.41 -41.98
C GLY A 156 24.50 2.02 -41.15
N ALA A 157 23.72 2.98 -40.65
CA ALA A 157 22.54 2.71 -39.83
C ALA A 157 21.35 2.22 -40.67
N ASP A 158 21.18 2.82 -41.85
CA ASP A 158 20.12 2.48 -42.82
C ASP A 158 20.24 1.05 -43.38
N ALA A 159 21.45 0.49 -43.40
CA ALA A 159 21.67 -0.90 -43.82
C ALA A 159 21.15 -1.92 -42.79
N VAL A 160 21.11 -1.56 -41.51
CA VAL A 160 20.61 -2.44 -40.43
C VAL A 160 19.07 -2.49 -40.43
N GLY A 161 18.42 -1.33 -40.58
CA GLY A 161 16.96 -1.22 -40.51
C GLY A 161 16.20 -1.83 -41.69
N ARG A 162 16.85 -2.10 -42.83
CA ARG A 162 16.19 -2.64 -44.04
C ARG A 162 16.20 -4.17 -44.15
N SER A 163 16.87 -4.89 -43.24
CA SER A 163 17.12 -6.34 -43.38
C SER A 163 16.49 -7.26 -42.31
N ALA A 164 15.74 -6.73 -41.34
CA ALA A 164 15.13 -7.51 -40.27
C ALA A 164 13.70 -7.01 -39.94
N VAL A 165 12.70 -7.89 -40.03
CA VAL A 165 11.27 -7.54 -40.00
C VAL A 165 10.58 -7.99 -38.68
N SER A 166 11.33 -8.37 -37.63
CA SER A 166 10.76 -9.04 -36.45
C SER A 166 11.42 -8.75 -35.09
N SER A 167 12.03 -7.58 -34.87
CA SER A 167 12.64 -7.25 -33.56
C SER A 167 12.48 -5.77 -33.18
N ALA A 168 12.39 -5.49 -31.87
CA ALA A 168 12.29 -4.13 -31.34
C ALA A 168 13.62 -3.37 -31.47
N HIS A 169 13.55 -2.06 -31.73
CA HIS A 169 14.70 -1.19 -32.00
C HIS A 169 14.67 0.07 -31.15
N ALA A 170 15.80 0.44 -30.55
CA ALA A 170 16.00 1.71 -29.84
C ALA A 170 17.29 2.42 -30.32
N ARG A 171 17.30 3.75 -30.31
CA ARG A 171 18.47 4.58 -30.69
C ARG A 171 18.97 5.38 -29.48
N LEU A 172 20.28 5.57 -29.38
CA LEU A 172 20.94 6.39 -28.36
C LEU A 172 21.83 7.45 -29.03
N GLY A 173 21.53 8.73 -28.81
CA GLY A 173 22.30 9.86 -29.35
C GLY A 173 21.71 11.22 -28.97
N SER A 174 22.56 12.25 -28.89
CA SER A 174 22.17 13.62 -28.55
C SER A 174 21.51 14.36 -29.72
N ARG A 175 20.56 15.24 -29.42
CA ARG A 175 19.83 16.06 -30.41
C ARG A 175 20.42 17.47 -30.48
N ASP A 176 20.53 18.01 -31.69
CA ASP A 176 20.89 19.41 -31.95
C ASP A 176 19.58 20.22 -32.21
N PRO A 177 19.26 21.26 -31.40
CA PRO A 177 18.04 22.05 -31.56
C PRO A 177 17.89 22.78 -32.90
N ASN A 178 18.96 22.96 -33.68
CA ASN A 178 18.96 23.77 -34.91
C ASN A 178 18.86 22.96 -36.21
N SER A 179 18.53 21.67 -36.15
CA SER A 179 18.29 20.84 -37.34
C SER A 179 16.82 20.92 -37.82
N GLY A 180 16.62 21.41 -39.05
CA GLY A 180 15.31 21.74 -39.61
C GLY A 180 14.36 20.54 -39.83
N THR A 181 13.08 20.87 -40.02
CA THR A 181 11.96 19.93 -40.20
C THR A 181 12.18 18.94 -41.36
N GLY A 182 12.55 17.69 -41.07
CA GLY A 182 12.85 16.72 -42.13
C GLY A 182 12.70 15.20 -41.84
N GLU A 183 12.26 14.77 -40.65
CA GLU A 183 12.39 13.34 -40.27
C GLU A 183 11.18 12.72 -39.51
N ARG A 184 9.97 13.23 -39.69
CA ARG A 184 8.74 12.75 -39.00
C ARG A 184 7.96 11.63 -39.74
N ARG A 185 8.62 10.79 -40.55
CA ARG A 185 7.99 9.65 -41.27
C ARG A 185 8.83 8.36 -41.26
N SER A 186 8.99 7.73 -40.10
CA SER A 186 9.17 6.27 -39.98
C SER A 186 8.85 5.80 -38.56
N GLY A 187 8.04 4.75 -38.41
CA GLY A 187 7.52 4.31 -37.11
C GLY A 187 8.56 3.56 -36.27
N HIS A 188 8.89 4.09 -35.09
CA HIS A 188 9.75 3.47 -34.07
C HIS A 188 9.27 3.88 -32.67
N SER A 189 9.42 2.99 -31.68
CA SER A 189 9.00 3.21 -30.28
C SER A 189 10.15 3.64 -29.37
N SER A 190 9.91 4.69 -28.56
CA SER A 190 10.65 5.10 -27.34
C SER A 190 12.14 5.47 -27.45
N TYR A 191 12.53 6.51 -26.70
CA TYR A 191 13.92 6.97 -26.50
C TYR A 191 14.18 7.16 -24.99
N PRO A 192 15.27 6.60 -24.42
CA PRO A 192 15.77 6.98 -23.10
C PRO A 192 16.89 8.02 -23.21
N GLU A 193 16.79 9.12 -22.44
CA GLU A 193 17.80 10.19 -22.43
C GLU A 193 18.83 10.02 -21.30
N LEU A 194 20.09 10.33 -21.59
CA LEU A 194 21.19 10.37 -20.62
C LEU A 194 22.08 11.60 -20.84
N SER A 195 22.06 12.50 -19.85
CA SER A 195 23.03 13.58 -19.55
C SER A 195 23.30 14.70 -20.58
N SER A 196 22.96 15.93 -20.19
CA SER A 196 23.70 17.14 -20.56
C SER A 196 23.71 18.12 -19.38
N ILE A 197 24.74 18.05 -18.52
CA ILE A 197 25.11 19.12 -17.59
C ILE A 197 26.36 19.76 -18.18
N ASP A 198 26.26 21.02 -18.61
CA ASP A 198 27.40 21.80 -19.09
C ASP A 198 27.76 22.90 -18.09
N LEU A 199 29.06 23.17 -17.97
CA LEU A 199 29.66 24.03 -16.94
C LEU A 199 30.18 25.33 -17.57
N ARG A 200 29.37 26.41 -17.54
CA ARG A 200 29.85 27.81 -17.54
C ARG A 200 28.76 28.81 -17.13
N SER A 201 29.22 30.02 -16.83
CA SER A 201 28.58 31.04 -16.00
C SER A 201 27.42 31.83 -16.64
N ASP A 202 26.62 32.42 -15.75
CA ASP A 202 25.73 33.58 -15.94
C ASP A 202 24.48 33.41 -16.82
N ARG A 203 23.40 32.94 -16.18
CA ARG A 203 22.21 33.81 -15.92
C ARG A 203 21.27 33.20 -14.87
N ALA A 204 20.85 34.02 -13.92
CA ALA A 204 19.96 33.62 -12.83
C ALA A 204 18.48 33.84 -13.19
N SER A 205 17.78 32.76 -13.53
CA SER A 205 16.35 32.52 -13.27
C SER A 205 15.94 31.15 -13.83
N HIS A 206 15.14 30.40 -13.06
CA HIS A 206 14.64 29.04 -13.39
C HIS A 206 15.69 27.90 -13.46
N ALA A 207 16.29 27.58 -12.31
CA ALA A 207 16.81 26.23 -12.05
C ALA A 207 16.55 25.86 -10.58
N LEU A 208 15.73 24.82 -10.34
CA LEU A 208 15.57 24.20 -9.02
C LEU A 208 16.73 23.22 -8.77
N PRO A 209 17.30 23.13 -7.56
CA PRO A 209 18.47 22.30 -7.31
C PRO A 209 18.13 20.81 -7.28
N PHE A 210 18.56 20.10 -8.32
CA PHE A 210 18.39 18.65 -8.45
C PHE A 210 19.52 17.88 -7.74
N CYS A 211 19.57 17.96 -6.40
CA CYS A 211 20.26 16.95 -5.57
C CYS A 211 19.87 17.07 -4.09
N SER A 212 18.78 16.41 -3.69
CA SER A 212 18.56 16.06 -2.28
C SER A 212 17.77 14.76 -2.19
N SER A 213 18.37 13.77 -1.52
CA SER A 213 17.81 12.52 -1.00
C SER A 213 16.58 11.90 -1.70
N SER A 214 16.75 10.65 -2.12
CA SER A 214 15.70 9.71 -2.46
C SER A 214 14.66 9.50 -1.34
N TYR A 215 13.72 10.44 -1.24
CA TYR A 215 12.31 10.05 -1.21
C TYR A 215 11.96 9.59 -2.62
N THR A 216 12.39 8.37 -2.96
CA THR A 216 11.61 7.57 -3.90
C THR A 216 10.26 7.40 -3.22
N ALA A 217 9.29 8.20 -3.65
CA ALA A 217 7.89 7.93 -3.37
C ALA A 217 7.67 6.45 -3.77
N MET A 218 7.40 5.60 -2.78
CA MET A 218 7.14 4.15 -2.97
C MET A 218 6.30 3.98 -4.23
N ASP A 219 6.81 3.22 -5.22
CA ASP A 219 6.35 3.21 -6.61
C ASP A 219 4.88 3.58 -6.82
N LEU A 220 4.63 4.89 -6.83
CA LEU A 220 3.45 5.49 -7.41
C LEU A 220 3.71 5.57 -8.91
N GLU A 221 3.96 4.39 -9.52
CA GLU A 221 3.40 4.11 -10.84
C GLU A 221 1.98 4.67 -10.80
N THR A 222 1.67 5.60 -11.69
CA THR A 222 0.40 6.32 -11.66
C THR A 222 -0.74 5.42 -12.12
N LYS A 223 -1.08 4.41 -11.31
CA LYS A 223 -2.36 3.72 -11.28
C LYS A 223 -3.39 4.77 -10.93
N ARG A 224 -3.83 5.50 -11.95
CA ARG A 224 -4.95 6.44 -11.86
C ARG A 224 -6.07 5.72 -11.14
N HIS A 225 -6.59 6.31 -10.06
CA HIS A 225 -7.71 5.74 -9.35
C HIS A 225 -8.84 5.48 -10.35
N PRO A 226 -9.46 4.27 -10.37
CA PRO A 226 -10.53 3.98 -11.29
C PRO A 226 -11.64 5.03 -11.14
N ILE A 227 -11.98 5.71 -12.23
CA ILE A 227 -13.06 6.69 -12.24
C ILE A 227 -14.31 5.99 -12.78
N VAL A 228 -15.38 6.00 -12.01
CA VAL A 228 -16.61 5.26 -12.32
C VAL A 228 -17.84 6.15 -12.17
N LEU A 229 -18.81 5.94 -13.06
CA LEU A 229 -20.05 6.72 -13.11
C LEU A 229 -21.25 5.82 -12.82
N THR A 230 -22.14 6.21 -11.92
CA THR A 230 -23.48 5.60 -11.79
C THR A 230 -24.55 6.48 -12.44
N ILE A 231 -25.51 5.84 -13.12
CA ILE A 231 -26.70 6.46 -13.72
C ILE A 231 -27.92 5.72 -13.17
N ALA A 232 -28.53 6.25 -12.11
CA ALA A 232 -29.61 5.55 -11.41
C ALA A 232 -30.51 6.50 -10.60
N GLY A 233 -31.57 5.93 -10.02
CA GLY A 233 -32.41 6.61 -9.05
C GLY A 233 -31.67 6.86 -7.73
N SER A 234 -32.05 7.93 -7.04
CA SER A 234 -31.64 8.24 -5.67
C SER A 234 -32.54 7.53 -4.66
N ASP A 235 -31.96 6.79 -3.72
CA ASP A 235 -32.64 6.31 -2.51
C ASP A 235 -32.32 7.25 -1.34
N SER A 236 -33.35 7.91 -0.81
CA SER A 236 -33.20 8.88 0.29
C SER A 236 -32.71 8.29 1.62
N SER A 237 -32.83 6.98 1.83
CA SER A 237 -32.23 6.29 2.99
C SER A 237 -30.79 5.83 2.77
N GLY A 238 -30.35 5.80 1.52
CA GLY A 238 -29.02 5.41 1.11
C GLY A 238 -28.66 3.93 1.31
N GLY A 239 -29.64 3.04 1.39
CA GLY A 239 -29.43 1.58 1.36
C GLY A 239 -29.24 1.04 -0.06
N ALA A 240 -29.87 1.66 -1.04
CA ALA A 240 -29.82 1.33 -2.46
C ALA A 240 -29.45 2.56 -3.34
N GLY A 241 -29.75 2.49 -4.64
CA GLY A 241 -29.61 3.61 -5.58
C GLY A 241 -28.18 4.14 -5.74
N ILE A 242 -28.08 5.37 -6.25
CA ILE A 242 -26.81 6.11 -6.39
C ILE A 242 -26.00 6.15 -5.09
N GLN A 243 -26.66 6.24 -3.94
CA GLN A 243 -26.02 6.29 -2.64
C GLN A 243 -25.26 5.00 -2.32
N ALA A 244 -25.87 3.83 -2.54
CA ALA A 244 -25.18 2.54 -2.37
C ALA A 244 -24.06 2.35 -3.41
N ASP A 245 -24.26 2.84 -4.63
CA ASP A 245 -23.25 2.80 -5.69
C ASP A 245 -22.02 3.62 -5.29
N LEU A 246 -22.19 4.90 -4.90
CA LEU A 246 -21.11 5.79 -4.48
C LEU A 246 -20.38 5.30 -3.22
N LYS A 247 -21.11 4.72 -2.25
CA LYS A 247 -20.50 4.05 -1.09
C LYS A 247 -19.59 2.91 -1.56
N THR A 248 -20.09 2.02 -2.41
CA THR A 248 -19.35 0.88 -2.95
C THR A 248 -18.14 1.30 -3.79
N PHE A 249 -18.28 2.33 -4.61
CA PHE A 249 -17.17 2.92 -5.36
C PHE A 249 -16.07 3.42 -4.43
N THR A 250 -16.45 4.17 -3.38
CA THR A 250 -15.52 4.74 -2.40
C THR A 250 -14.78 3.65 -1.61
N THR A 251 -15.49 2.66 -1.05
CA THR A 251 -14.87 1.63 -0.22
C THR A 251 -14.00 0.67 -1.02
N LEU A 252 -14.31 0.48 -2.31
CA LEU A 252 -13.45 -0.23 -3.26
C LEU A 252 -12.34 0.66 -3.89
N LYS A 253 -12.10 1.87 -3.37
CA LYS A 253 -11.02 2.80 -3.77
C LYS A 253 -11.11 3.31 -5.22
N ALA A 254 -12.33 3.49 -5.73
CA ALA A 254 -12.62 4.16 -6.99
C ALA A 254 -13.22 5.55 -6.74
N TYR A 255 -12.99 6.49 -7.66
CA TYR A 255 -13.62 7.81 -7.63
C TYR A 255 -15.00 7.73 -8.29
N GLY A 256 -16.06 7.90 -7.48
CA GLY A 256 -17.44 7.78 -7.92
C GLY A 256 -18.05 9.11 -8.37
N MET A 257 -18.69 9.10 -9.54
CA MET A 257 -19.53 10.18 -10.06
C MET A 257 -20.97 9.69 -10.29
N SER A 258 -21.92 10.61 -10.49
CA SER A 258 -23.33 10.28 -10.63
C SER A 258 -24.09 11.12 -11.67
N VAL A 259 -25.10 10.49 -12.30
CA VAL A 259 -26.19 11.14 -13.05
C VAL A 259 -27.51 10.63 -12.47
N ILE A 260 -28.29 11.50 -11.84
CA ILE A 260 -29.56 11.14 -11.20
C ILE A 260 -30.66 11.07 -12.26
N THR A 261 -31.38 9.95 -12.31
CA THR A 261 -32.52 9.69 -13.21
C THR A 261 -33.88 9.94 -12.56
N ALA A 262 -34.00 9.64 -11.27
CA ALA A 262 -35.20 9.85 -10.47
C ALA A 262 -34.82 10.09 -9.01
N ILE A 263 -35.67 10.82 -8.28
CA ILE A 263 -35.59 10.94 -6.82
C ILE A 263 -36.73 10.16 -6.17
N THR A 264 -36.45 9.51 -5.04
CA THR A 264 -37.46 8.72 -4.32
C THR A 264 -37.62 9.22 -2.88
N SER A 265 -38.86 9.26 -2.41
CA SER A 265 -39.18 9.35 -0.99
C SER A 265 -39.20 7.94 -0.41
N GLN A 266 -38.01 7.37 -0.19
CA GLN A 266 -37.80 5.97 0.16
C GLN A 266 -37.11 5.81 1.53
N ASN A 267 -37.48 4.75 2.25
CA ASN A 267 -36.77 4.26 3.42
C ASN A 267 -36.86 2.73 3.54
N THR A 268 -36.33 2.16 4.62
CA THR A 268 -36.29 0.70 4.84
C THR A 268 -37.68 0.03 4.91
N MET A 269 -38.75 0.80 5.10
CA MET A 269 -40.13 0.30 5.11
C MET A 269 -40.80 0.34 3.73
N GLY A 270 -40.27 1.08 2.74
CA GLY A 270 -40.83 1.14 1.39
C GLY A 270 -40.59 2.45 0.64
N VAL A 271 -41.30 2.61 -0.48
CA VAL A 271 -41.24 3.78 -1.37
C VAL A 271 -42.58 4.53 -1.28
N ASN A 272 -42.54 5.78 -0.84
CA ASN A 272 -43.73 6.63 -0.66
C ASN A 272 -43.96 7.61 -1.83
N GLY A 273 -43.01 7.72 -2.74
CA GLY A 273 -43.09 8.61 -3.91
C GLY A 273 -41.85 8.50 -4.78
N VAL A 274 -42.02 8.77 -6.08
CA VAL A 274 -40.97 8.77 -7.10
C VAL A 274 -41.21 9.97 -8.02
N GLU A 275 -40.17 10.73 -8.33
CA GLU A 275 -40.23 11.84 -9.30
C GLU A 275 -39.08 11.71 -10.29
N ALA A 276 -39.41 11.80 -11.59
CA ALA A 276 -38.44 11.69 -12.68
C ALA A 276 -37.61 12.98 -12.84
N VAL A 277 -36.29 12.83 -13.00
CA VAL A 277 -35.45 13.93 -13.49
C VAL A 277 -35.71 14.08 -14.99
N SER A 278 -35.95 15.32 -15.44
CA SER A 278 -36.28 15.56 -16.85
C SER A 278 -35.16 15.07 -17.80
N PRO A 279 -35.49 14.45 -18.96
CA PRO A 279 -34.48 13.94 -19.90
C PRO A 279 -33.40 14.97 -20.32
N PRO A 280 -33.72 16.27 -20.51
CA PRO A 280 -32.69 17.30 -20.77
C PRO A 280 -31.73 17.51 -19.59
N MET A 281 -32.20 17.37 -18.34
CA MET A 281 -31.36 17.47 -17.14
C MET A 281 -30.49 16.23 -16.95
N VAL A 282 -31.00 15.04 -17.28
CA VAL A 282 -30.18 13.80 -17.33
C VAL A 282 -29.01 13.99 -18.31
N SER A 283 -29.28 14.49 -19.52
CA SER A 283 -28.25 14.74 -20.54
C SER A 283 -27.23 15.80 -20.08
N LYS A 284 -27.68 16.90 -19.47
CA LYS A 284 -26.79 17.96 -18.94
C LYS A 284 -25.87 17.48 -17.82
N GLN A 285 -26.37 16.67 -16.88
CA GLN A 285 -25.51 16.05 -15.85
C GLN A 285 -24.42 15.18 -16.50
N PHE A 286 -24.82 14.38 -17.49
CA PHE A 286 -23.94 13.46 -18.21
C PHE A 286 -22.83 14.18 -18.97
N GLU A 287 -23.17 15.25 -19.70
CA GLU A 287 -22.22 16.13 -20.40
C GLU A 287 -21.27 16.82 -19.41
N ALA A 288 -21.78 17.36 -18.30
CA ALA A 288 -20.98 18.09 -17.32
C ALA A 288 -19.89 17.23 -16.66
N VAL A 289 -20.16 15.94 -16.37
CA VAL A 289 -19.16 15.06 -15.73
C VAL A 289 -18.16 14.46 -16.71
N ILE A 290 -18.60 14.06 -17.91
CA ILE A 290 -17.73 13.34 -18.88
C ILE A 290 -16.90 14.28 -19.77
N SER A 291 -17.32 15.54 -19.95
CA SER A 291 -16.51 16.52 -20.70
C SER A 291 -15.23 16.95 -19.98
N ASP A 292 -15.16 16.79 -18.65
CA ASP A 292 -13.99 17.09 -17.81
C ASP A 292 -13.27 15.81 -17.35
N ILE A 293 -14.01 14.80 -16.88
CA ILE A 293 -13.45 13.68 -16.12
C ILE A 293 -13.52 12.35 -16.90
N PRO A 294 -12.38 11.70 -17.22
CA PRO A 294 -12.35 10.49 -18.04
C PRO A 294 -12.83 9.25 -17.27
N VAL A 295 -14.00 8.73 -17.63
CA VAL A 295 -14.63 7.56 -16.99
C VAL A 295 -14.05 6.25 -17.53
N SER A 296 -13.80 5.29 -16.64
CA SER A 296 -13.29 3.94 -16.96
C SER A 296 -14.40 2.87 -17.02
N ALA A 297 -15.43 3.00 -16.19
CA ALA A 297 -16.64 2.17 -16.25
C ALA A 297 -17.91 2.93 -15.83
N ILE A 298 -19.03 2.56 -16.41
CA ILE A 298 -20.36 3.13 -16.19
C ILE A 298 -21.29 2.03 -15.69
N LYS A 299 -22.05 2.32 -14.64
CA LYS A 299 -23.13 1.49 -14.11
C LYS A 299 -24.48 2.16 -14.38
N THR A 300 -25.47 1.44 -14.89
CA THR A 300 -26.87 1.88 -14.81
C THR A 300 -27.60 1.14 -13.71
N GLY A 301 -28.50 1.82 -13.02
CA GLY A 301 -29.52 1.22 -12.14
C GLY A 301 -30.92 1.59 -12.63
N MET A 302 -31.81 1.95 -11.70
CA MET A 302 -33.16 2.43 -12.03
C MET A 302 -33.13 3.59 -13.05
N LEU A 303 -33.59 3.34 -14.27
CA LEU A 303 -33.73 4.37 -15.33
C LEU A 303 -35.17 4.92 -15.43
N TYR A 304 -36.11 4.37 -14.64
CA TYR A 304 -37.51 4.79 -14.51
C TYR A 304 -38.39 4.65 -15.77
N ASN A 305 -38.12 5.42 -16.83
CA ASN A 305 -39.01 5.49 -18.00
C ASN A 305 -38.28 5.48 -19.35
N ALA A 306 -39.08 5.31 -20.42
CA ALA A 306 -38.60 5.24 -21.79
C ALA A 306 -37.88 6.51 -22.28
N GLU A 307 -38.20 7.69 -21.74
CA GLU A 307 -37.59 8.96 -22.15
C GLU A 307 -36.19 9.15 -21.56
N ILE A 308 -36.01 8.81 -20.29
CA ILE A 308 -34.70 8.81 -19.62
C ILE A 308 -33.76 7.81 -20.29
N ILE A 309 -34.23 6.60 -20.62
CA ILE A 309 -33.41 5.60 -21.35
C ILE A 309 -32.92 6.16 -22.70
N LYS A 310 -33.80 6.86 -23.46
CA LYS A 310 -33.42 7.51 -24.72
C LYS A 310 -32.37 8.59 -24.49
N ALA A 311 -32.51 9.43 -23.46
CA ALA A 311 -31.52 10.46 -23.11
C ALA A 311 -30.16 9.87 -22.70
N VAL A 312 -30.15 8.81 -21.89
CA VAL A 312 -28.92 8.08 -21.52
C VAL A 312 -28.25 7.46 -22.75
N GLN A 313 -29.01 6.79 -23.62
CA GLN A 313 -28.47 6.20 -24.85
C GLN A 313 -27.93 7.26 -25.81
N ALA A 314 -28.64 8.38 -25.99
CA ALA A 314 -28.19 9.49 -26.82
C ALA A 314 -26.88 10.09 -26.29
N SER A 315 -26.81 10.36 -24.99
CA SER A 315 -25.61 10.90 -24.31
C SER A 315 -24.42 9.96 -24.43
N LEU A 316 -24.60 8.66 -24.19
CA LEU A 316 -23.58 7.62 -24.40
C LEU A 316 -23.07 7.58 -25.85
N SER A 317 -23.97 7.73 -26.83
CA SER A 317 -23.63 7.63 -28.26
C SER A 317 -22.94 8.90 -28.77
N GLN A 318 -23.29 10.07 -28.23
CA GLN A 318 -22.68 11.36 -28.55
C GLN A 318 -21.27 11.48 -27.95
N LEU A 319 -21.08 11.06 -26.70
CA LEU A 319 -19.82 11.23 -25.97
C LEU A 319 -18.84 10.06 -26.18
N TYR A 320 -19.33 8.86 -26.49
CA TYR A 320 -18.52 7.70 -26.86
C TYR A 320 -18.97 7.13 -28.22
N PRO A 321 -18.75 7.86 -29.34
CA PRO A 321 -19.15 7.41 -30.67
C PRO A 321 -18.36 6.18 -31.15
N GLU A 322 -17.09 6.06 -30.74
CA GLU A 322 -16.26 4.89 -31.01
C GLU A 322 -16.41 3.83 -29.91
N LEU A 323 -16.73 2.59 -30.30
CA LEU A 323 -16.86 1.46 -29.37
C LEU A 323 -15.52 1.04 -28.75
N SER A 324 -14.40 1.31 -29.41
CA SER A 324 -13.03 0.97 -29.00
C SER A 324 -12.53 1.76 -27.79
N VAL A 325 -13.09 2.94 -27.53
CA VAL A 325 -12.69 3.85 -26.43
C VAL A 325 -13.77 4.00 -25.37
N ARG A 326 -14.84 3.20 -25.46
CA ARG A 326 -15.98 3.29 -24.57
C ARG A 326 -15.68 2.61 -23.21
N PRO A 327 -16.01 3.25 -22.08
CA PRO A 327 -15.92 2.60 -20.76
C PRO A 327 -16.80 1.35 -20.67
N HIS A 328 -16.44 0.42 -19.79
CA HIS A 328 -17.27 -0.77 -19.54
C HIS A 328 -18.68 -0.35 -19.08
N LEU A 329 -19.73 -0.89 -19.70
CA LEU A 329 -21.11 -0.60 -19.32
C LEU A 329 -21.74 -1.80 -18.58
N VAL A 330 -21.99 -1.64 -17.28
CA VAL A 330 -22.70 -2.61 -16.43
C VAL A 330 -24.16 -2.17 -16.30
N ILE A 331 -25.09 -3.00 -16.75
CA ILE A 331 -26.53 -2.72 -16.66
C ILE A 331 -27.15 -3.55 -15.53
N ASP A 332 -27.54 -2.88 -14.44
CA ASP A 332 -28.48 -3.44 -13.46
C ASP A 332 -29.89 -2.97 -13.87
N PRO A 333 -30.79 -3.88 -14.30
CA PRO A 333 -32.05 -3.46 -14.95
C PRO A 333 -33.06 -2.83 -13.98
N VAL A 334 -32.97 -3.13 -12.67
CA VAL A 334 -33.75 -2.57 -11.55
C VAL A 334 -35.22 -2.35 -11.93
N MET A 335 -35.95 -3.44 -12.17
CA MET A 335 -37.36 -3.37 -12.62
C MET A 335 -38.35 -3.24 -11.47
N VAL A 336 -38.03 -3.82 -10.31
CA VAL A 336 -38.90 -3.90 -9.12
C VAL A 336 -38.07 -3.64 -7.86
N SER A 337 -38.62 -2.90 -6.90
CA SER A 337 -37.96 -2.65 -5.61
C SER A 337 -37.91 -3.91 -4.73
N SER A 338 -37.04 -3.92 -3.73
CA SER A 338 -37.06 -4.95 -2.66
C SER A 338 -38.40 -5.01 -1.90
N SER A 339 -39.20 -3.94 -1.96
CA SER A 339 -40.54 -3.83 -1.37
C SER A 339 -41.68 -4.13 -2.36
N GLY A 340 -41.38 -4.57 -3.58
CA GLY A 340 -42.38 -5.01 -4.57
C GLY A 340 -43.03 -3.89 -5.41
N HIS A 341 -42.53 -2.65 -5.37
CA HIS A 341 -42.99 -1.59 -6.26
C HIS A 341 -42.32 -1.69 -7.64
N ASP A 342 -43.08 -1.54 -8.72
CA ASP A 342 -42.53 -1.37 -10.06
C ASP A 342 -41.69 -0.08 -10.12
N LEU A 343 -40.43 -0.20 -10.55
CA LEU A 343 -39.46 0.91 -10.67
C LEU A 343 -39.10 1.23 -12.13
N LEU A 344 -39.61 0.42 -13.08
CA LEU A 344 -39.41 0.59 -14.51
C LEU A 344 -40.75 0.43 -15.24
N GLU A 345 -41.13 1.41 -16.05
CA GLU A 345 -42.36 1.35 -16.85
C GLU A 345 -42.30 0.24 -17.92
N LEU A 346 -43.46 -0.34 -18.27
CA LEU A 346 -43.51 -1.53 -19.15
C LEU A 346 -43.00 -1.26 -20.57
N ASP A 347 -43.21 -0.05 -21.10
CA ASP A 347 -42.69 0.37 -22.41
C ASP A 347 -41.18 0.64 -22.36
N ALA A 348 -40.67 1.09 -21.20
CA ALA A 348 -39.25 1.32 -20.96
C ALA A 348 -38.41 0.03 -21.08
N ILE A 349 -38.97 -1.14 -20.79
CA ILE A 349 -38.30 -2.45 -21.01
C ILE A 349 -37.93 -2.66 -22.48
N ASN A 350 -38.84 -2.33 -23.41
CA ASN A 350 -38.59 -2.44 -24.85
C ASN A 350 -37.52 -1.46 -25.33
N VAL A 351 -37.43 -0.28 -24.71
CA VAL A 351 -36.38 0.69 -25.01
C VAL A 351 -35.04 0.25 -24.42
N LEU A 352 -35.01 -0.27 -23.19
CA LEU A 352 -33.79 -0.81 -22.55
C LEU A 352 -33.14 -1.89 -23.42
N THR A 353 -33.93 -2.89 -23.84
CA THR A 353 -33.47 -4.01 -24.67
C THR A 353 -33.04 -3.55 -26.06
N SER A 354 -33.87 -2.78 -26.78
CA SER A 354 -33.57 -2.37 -28.16
C SER A 354 -32.52 -1.25 -28.30
N LYS A 355 -32.23 -0.47 -27.25
CA LYS A 355 -31.32 0.68 -27.31
C LYS A 355 -30.06 0.53 -26.48
N LEU A 356 -30.11 0.02 -25.26
CA LEU A 356 -28.93 -0.03 -24.36
C LEU A 356 -28.29 -1.41 -24.29
N LEU A 357 -29.05 -2.50 -24.37
CA LEU A 357 -28.55 -3.84 -24.04
C LEU A 357 -27.42 -4.31 -24.97
N GLY A 358 -27.52 -4.04 -26.28
CA GLY A 358 -26.45 -4.31 -27.25
C GLY A 358 -25.15 -3.51 -27.04
N GLN A 359 -25.16 -2.51 -26.15
CA GLN A 359 -24.01 -1.69 -25.78
C GLN A 359 -23.37 -2.14 -24.45
N ALA A 360 -23.99 -3.06 -23.72
CA ALA A 360 -23.52 -3.51 -22.41
C ALA A 360 -22.24 -4.35 -22.51
N THR A 361 -21.32 -4.15 -21.58
CA THR A 361 -20.32 -5.17 -21.23
C THR A 361 -21.03 -6.36 -20.60
N ILE A 362 -21.94 -6.10 -19.66
CA ILE A 362 -22.68 -7.13 -18.91
C ILE A 362 -24.01 -6.58 -18.40
N ILE A 363 -25.05 -7.42 -18.38
CA ILE A 363 -26.31 -7.17 -17.66
C ILE A 363 -26.39 -8.10 -16.45
N THR A 364 -26.91 -7.61 -15.33
CA THR A 364 -26.99 -8.33 -14.05
C THR A 364 -28.44 -8.54 -13.56
N PRO A 365 -29.33 -9.29 -14.24
CA PRO A 365 -30.72 -9.46 -13.80
C PRO A 365 -30.86 -10.43 -12.61
N ASN A 366 -31.84 -10.22 -11.73
CA ASN A 366 -32.31 -11.26 -10.80
C ASN A 366 -33.32 -12.20 -11.49
N ILE A 367 -33.75 -13.29 -10.84
CA ILE A 367 -34.71 -14.24 -11.41
C ILE A 367 -36.02 -13.56 -11.91
N PRO A 368 -36.75 -12.75 -11.10
CA PRO A 368 -37.91 -11.99 -11.58
C PRO A 368 -37.63 -11.11 -12.83
N GLU A 369 -36.53 -10.37 -12.83
CA GLU A 369 -36.10 -9.51 -13.95
C GLU A 369 -35.76 -10.34 -15.20
N ALA A 370 -35.11 -11.49 -15.02
CA ALA A 370 -34.72 -12.40 -16.10
C ALA A 370 -35.93 -13.06 -16.76
N ILE A 371 -36.96 -13.44 -15.99
CA ILE A 371 -38.25 -13.94 -16.51
C ILE A 371 -38.97 -12.88 -17.37
N ILE A 372 -38.83 -11.60 -17.03
CA ILE A 372 -39.36 -10.48 -17.82
C ILE A 372 -38.53 -10.28 -19.09
N LEU A 373 -37.20 -10.13 -18.96
CA LEU A 373 -36.29 -9.86 -20.08
C LEU A 373 -36.30 -10.97 -21.15
N SER A 374 -36.28 -12.24 -20.74
CA SER A 374 -36.35 -13.40 -21.66
C SER A 374 -37.72 -13.58 -22.35
N GLY A 375 -38.72 -12.76 -22.02
CA GLY A 375 -40.10 -12.95 -22.48
C GLY A 375 -40.77 -14.21 -21.91
N ARG A 376 -40.15 -14.91 -20.95
CA ARG A 376 -40.74 -16.09 -20.28
C ARG A 376 -42.05 -15.74 -19.57
N ARG A 377 -42.19 -14.53 -19.02
CA ARG A 377 -43.45 -14.04 -18.42
C ARG A 377 -44.64 -14.13 -19.39
N ALA A 378 -44.45 -13.76 -20.66
CA ALA A 378 -45.48 -13.83 -21.70
C ALA A 378 -45.75 -15.27 -22.18
N ARG A 379 -44.79 -16.18 -22.00
CA ARG A 379 -44.92 -17.62 -22.25
C ARG A 379 -45.42 -18.41 -21.05
N HIS A 380 -45.75 -17.75 -19.92
CA HIS A 380 -46.08 -18.38 -18.63
C HIS A 380 -45.01 -19.37 -18.12
N GLN A 381 -43.73 -19.11 -18.43
CA GLN A 381 -42.59 -19.92 -18.00
C GLN A 381 -41.90 -19.32 -16.78
N THR A 382 -41.43 -20.18 -15.89
CA THR A 382 -40.66 -19.82 -14.68
C THR A 382 -39.18 -20.21 -14.84
N ILE A 383 -38.41 -20.07 -13.77
CA ILE A 383 -37.04 -20.58 -13.63
C ILE A 383 -37.03 -21.40 -12.35
N SER A 384 -36.83 -22.72 -12.46
CA SER A 384 -36.87 -23.66 -11.32
C SER A 384 -35.64 -24.57 -11.22
N SER A 385 -34.69 -24.40 -12.13
CA SER A 385 -33.46 -25.20 -12.24
C SER A 385 -32.27 -24.34 -12.67
N ILE A 386 -31.06 -24.89 -12.54
CA ILE A 386 -29.84 -24.29 -13.09
C ILE A 386 -29.91 -24.24 -14.63
N GLU A 387 -30.41 -25.32 -15.26
CA GLU A 387 -30.65 -25.40 -16.71
C GLU A 387 -31.63 -24.31 -17.20
N ASP A 388 -32.68 -23.98 -16.43
CA ASP A 388 -33.56 -22.84 -16.74
C ASP A 388 -32.82 -21.50 -16.71
N MET A 389 -31.92 -21.31 -15.74
CA MET A 389 -31.11 -20.10 -15.63
C MET A 389 -30.14 -19.97 -16.81
N GLU A 390 -29.48 -21.05 -17.21
CA GLU A 390 -28.59 -21.11 -18.38
C GLU A 390 -29.33 -20.78 -19.68
N ASN A 391 -30.46 -21.46 -19.92
CA ASN A 391 -31.33 -21.17 -21.06
C ASN A 391 -31.84 -19.73 -21.05
N CYS A 392 -32.19 -19.18 -19.88
CA CYS A 392 -32.62 -17.79 -19.75
C CYS A 392 -31.48 -16.79 -20.07
N CYS A 393 -30.24 -17.10 -19.69
CA CYS A 393 -29.07 -16.29 -20.06
C CYS A 393 -28.86 -16.24 -21.58
N ILE A 394 -29.01 -17.37 -22.27
CA ILE A 394 -28.96 -17.43 -23.75
C ILE A 394 -30.09 -16.59 -24.36
N GLU A 395 -31.31 -16.71 -23.85
CA GLU A 395 -32.47 -15.92 -24.32
C GLU A 395 -32.25 -14.40 -24.15
N ILE A 396 -31.68 -13.97 -23.03
CA ILE A 396 -31.34 -12.55 -22.77
C ILE A 396 -30.16 -12.10 -23.65
N SER A 397 -29.16 -12.96 -23.87
CA SER A 397 -28.01 -12.64 -24.73
C SER A 397 -28.42 -12.42 -26.20
N ARG A 398 -29.41 -13.17 -26.70
CA ARG A 398 -30.00 -12.97 -28.04
C ARG A 398 -30.63 -11.59 -28.25
N LEU A 399 -30.90 -10.83 -27.18
CA LEU A 399 -31.34 -9.43 -27.24
C LEU A 399 -30.17 -8.43 -27.39
N GLY A 400 -28.92 -8.91 -27.45
CA GLY A 400 -27.70 -8.14 -27.67
C GLY A 400 -26.72 -8.12 -26.50
N ALA A 401 -27.07 -8.68 -25.33
CA ALA A 401 -26.16 -8.70 -24.19
C ALA A 401 -24.97 -9.64 -24.44
N LYS A 402 -23.75 -9.10 -24.40
CA LYS A 402 -22.51 -9.88 -24.58
C LYS A 402 -22.25 -10.85 -23.43
N ASN A 403 -22.61 -10.44 -22.21
CA ASN A 403 -22.47 -11.24 -21.00
C ASN A 403 -23.70 -11.03 -20.11
N VAL A 404 -24.15 -12.09 -19.44
CA VAL A 404 -25.32 -12.07 -18.56
C VAL A 404 -24.95 -12.72 -17.22
N LEU A 405 -25.07 -11.97 -16.11
CA LEU A 405 -24.94 -12.51 -14.76
C LEU A 405 -26.34 -12.62 -14.13
N LEU A 406 -26.93 -13.81 -14.21
CA LEU A 406 -28.25 -14.08 -13.67
C LEU A 406 -28.13 -14.46 -12.18
N LYS A 407 -28.62 -13.54 -11.33
CA LYS A 407 -28.52 -13.61 -9.87
C LYS A 407 -29.59 -14.56 -9.32
N GLY A 408 -29.19 -15.74 -8.84
CA GLY A 408 -30.08 -16.84 -8.48
C GLY A 408 -30.59 -16.83 -7.04
N GLY A 409 -30.44 -15.73 -6.30
CA GLY A 409 -30.90 -15.56 -4.91
C GLY A 409 -32.40 -15.72 -4.63
N HIS A 410 -33.20 -16.20 -5.59
CA HIS A 410 -34.61 -16.61 -5.40
C HIS A 410 -34.83 -18.12 -5.67
N LEU A 411 -33.82 -18.83 -6.16
CA LEU A 411 -33.86 -20.29 -6.36
C LEU A 411 -33.43 -20.98 -5.07
N SER A 412 -34.33 -21.77 -4.48
CA SER A 412 -34.00 -22.63 -3.34
C SER A 412 -33.26 -23.88 -3.82
N THR A 413 -31.94 -23.93 -3.64
CA THR A 413 -31.19 -25.18 -3.80
C THR A 413 -31.38 -26.08 -2.57
N ALA A 414 -31.23 -27.40 -2.74
CA ALA A 414 -31.47 -28.39 -1.69
C ALA A 414 -30.54 -28.27 -0.47
N GLU A 415 -29.41 -27.56 -0.60
CA GLU A 415 -28.34 -27.50 0.40
C GLU A 415 -28.20 -26.13 1.07
N GLY A 416 -29.17 -25.22 0.88
CA GLY A 416 -29.09 -23.86 1.46
C GLY A 416 -28.02 -22.97 0.81
N MET A 417 -27.62 -23.30 -0.43
CA MET A 417 -26.70 -22.50 -1.23
C MET A 417 -27.47 -21.58 -2.17
N VAL A 418 -26.88 -20.44 -2.50
CA VAL A 418 -27.27 -19.57 -3.62
C VAL A 418 -26.31 -19.84 -4.76
N VAL A 419 -26.84 -19.87 -5.99
CA VAL A 419 -26.09 -20.09 -7.22
C VAL A 419 -26.34 -18.90 -8.14
N ASP A 420 -25.28 -18.21 -8.55
CA ASP A 420 -25.32 -17.19 -9.59
C ASP A 420 -24.62 -17.75 -10.85
N ILE A 421 -25.14 -17.41 -12.04
CA ILE A 421 -24.60 -17.89 -13.32
C ILE A 421 -24.17 -16.71 -14.18
N LEU A 422 -22.90 -16.72 -14.61
CA LEU A 422 -22.38 -15.86 -15.66
C LEU A 422 -22.35 -16.64 -16.97
N TYR A 423 -23.02 -16.13 -18.00
CA TYR A 423 -22.91 -16.57 -19.39
C TYR A 423 -22.06 -15.58 -20.19
N VAL A 424 -21.12 -16.11 -20.98
CA VAL A 424 -20.19 -15.35 -21.83
C VAL A 424 -20.44 -15.73 -23.30
N ALA A 425 -21.03 -14.81 -24.06
CA ALA A 425 -21.50 -15.11 -25.42
C ALA A 425 -20.39 -15.16 -26.48
N SER A 426 -19.15 -14.79 -26.15
CA SER A 426 -18.03 -14.80 -27.09
C SER A 426 -17.43 -16.20 -27.33
N ASP A 427 -17.59 -17.10 -26.38
CA ASP A 427 -17.08 -18.48 -26.40
C ASP A 427 -18.15 -19.52 -26.00
N ASP A 428 -19.40 -19.10 -25.78
CA ASP A 428 -20.55 -19.94 -25.41
C ASP A 428 -20.33 -20.68 -24.07
N THR A 429 -19.71 -19.98 -23.11
CA THR A 429 -19.34 -20.56 -21.81
C THR A 429 -20.21 -20.09 -20.65
N PHE A 430 -20.34 -20.97 -19.65
CA PHE A 430 -21.00 -20.71 -18.37
C PHE A 430 -19.99 -20.81 -17.22
N HIS A 431 -20.08 -19.86 -16.28
CA HIS A 431 -19.37 -19.88 -15.01
C HIS A 431 -20.37 -19.81 -13.85
N THR A 432 -20.28 -20.79 -12.96
CA THR A 432 -21.19 -20.94 -11.81
C THR A 432 -20.51 -20.47 -10.53
N PHE A 433 -21.17 -19.59 -9.78
CA PHE A 433 -20.71 -19.11 -8.48
C PHE A 433 -21.66 -19.58 -7.40
N SER A 434 -21.18 -20.45 -6.50
CA SER A 434 -21.97 -21.02 -5.41
C SER A 434 -21.50 -20.49 -4.06
N HIS A 435 -22.43 -19.97 -3.26
CA HIS A 435 -22.12 -19.45 -1.92
C HIS A 435 -23.26 -19.71 -0.92
N PRO A 436 -23.01 -19.72 0.41
CA PRO A 436 -24.05 -19.95 1.40
C PRO A 436 -25.18 -18.91 1.33
N ARG A 437 -26.42 -19.35 1.60
CA ARG A 437 -27.55 -18.46 1.87
C ARG A 437 -27.37 -17.80 3.23
N LEU A 438 -27.05 -16.51 3.23
CA LEU A 438 -26.99 -15.72 4.46
C LEU A 438 -28.40 -15.43 4.97
N GLN A 439 -28.66 -15.75 6.24
CA GLN A 439 -29.90 -15.41 6.93
C GLN A 439 -29.78 -13.98 7.48
N SER A 440 -30.34 -13.01 6.77
CA SER A 440 -30.38 -11.61 7.20
C SER A 440 -31.59 -10.90 6.58
N ASN A 441 -32.20 -10.00 7.33
CA ASN A 441 -33.24 -9.08 6.83
C ASN A 441 -32.63 -7.87 6.10
N ASN A 442 -31.32 -7.65 6.27
CA ASN A 442 -30.60 -6.47 5.76
C ASN A 442 -30.12 -6.70 4.32
N THR A 443 -31.07 -6.89 3.41
CA THR A 443 -30.82 -7.20 1.99
C THR A 443 -31.12 -6.03 1.05
N HIS A 444 -31.46 -4.86 1.59
CA HIS A 444 -31.82 -3.70 0.80
C HIS A 444 -30.61 -3.15 0.04
N GLY A 445 -30.70 -3.10 -1.30
CA GLY A 445 -29.62 -2.64 -2.17
C GLY A 445 -28.56 -3.68 -2.53
N THR A 446 -28.77 -4.98 -2.23
CA THR A 446 -27.89 -6.09 -2.65
C THR A 446 -27.54 -6.05 -4.15
N GLY A 447 -28.56 -5.95 -5.02
CA GLY A 447 -28.38 -5.89 -6.48
C GLY A 447 -27.54 -4.70 -6.93
N CYS A 448 -27.87 -3.49 -6.47
CA CYS A 448 -27.12 -2.27 -6.78
C CYS A 448 -25.67 -2.35 -6.28
N THR A 449 -25.47 -2.89 -5.09
CA THR A 449 -24.14 -3.07 -4.49
C THR A 449 -23.29 -4.08 -5.29
N LEU A 450 -23.89 -5.17 -5.79
CA LEU A 450 -23.21 -6.16 -6.64
C LEU A 450 -22.77 -5.54 -7.98
N SER A 451 -23.70 -4.87 -8.68
CA SER A 451 -23.43 -4.25 -9.97
C SER A 451 -22.46 -3.07 -9.86
N ALA A 452 -22.50 -2.30 -8.77
CA ALA A 452 -21.51 -1.27 -8.46
C ALA A 452 -20.12 -1.86 -8.18
N ALA A 453 -20.02 -2.94 -7.40
CA ALA A 453 -18.75 -3.62 -7.14
C ALA A 453 -18.12 -4.16 -8.44
N LEU A 454 -18.93 -4.78 -9.29
CA LEU A 454 -18.51 -5.30 -10.59
C LEU A 454 -17.97 -4.19 -11.51
N THR A 455 -18.66 -3.04 -11.52
CA THR A 455 -18.22 -1.84 -12.25
C THR A 455 -16.84 -1.38 -11.80
N VAL A 456 -16.55 -1.40 -10.50
CA VAL A 456 -15.23 -1.02 -9.97
C VAL A 456 -14.15 -2.04 -10.31
N TYR A 457 -14.44 -3.35 -10.22
CA TYR A 457 -13.45 -4.37 -10.54
C TYR A 457 -13.12 -4.40 -12.04
N LEU A 458 -14.11 -4.21 -12.92
CA LEU A 458 -13.88 -3.99 -14.35
C LEU A 458 -13.06 -2.71 -14.61
N ALA A 459 -13.36 -1.60 -13.91
CA ALA A 459 -12.58 -0.36 -14.01
C ALA A 459 -11.12 -0.48 -13.50
N LYS A 460 -10.84 -1.47 -12.65
CA LYS A 460 -9.47 -1.85 -12.22
C LYS A 460 -8.76 -2.77 -13.22
N GLY A 461 -9.43 -3.21 -14.29
CA GLY A 461 -8.90 -4.11 -15.30
C GLY A 461 -8.88 -5.59 -14.90
N LEU A 462 -9.71 -6.02 -13.94
CA LEU A 462 -9.86 -7.45 -13.63
C LEU A 462 -10.57 -8.17 -14.80
N PRO A 463 -10.17 -9.42 -15.13
CA PRO A 463 -10.94 -10.30 -16.01
C PRO A 463 -12.39 -10.46 -15.53
N LEU A 464 -13.34 -10.61 -16.46
CA LEU A 464 -14.78 -10.59 -16.15
C LEU A 464 -15.19 -11.60 -15.06
N VAL A 465 -14.69 -12.84 -15.14
CA VAL A 465 -14.99 -13.91 -14.19
C VAL A 465 -14.47 -13.57 -12.78
N GLU A 466 -13.24 -13.06 -12.68
CA GLU A 466 -12.63 -12.61 -11.42
C GLU A 466 -13.34 -11.38 -10.86
N ALA A 467 -13.78 -10.46 -11.73
CA ALA A 467 -14.53 -9.29 -11.33
C ALA A 467 -15.89 -9.67 -10.73
N VAL A 468 -16.59 -10.66 -11.31
CA VAL A 468 -17.85 -11.20 -10.76
C VAL A 468 -17.62 -11.89 -9.41
N ASP A 469 -16.65 -12.79 -9.30
CA ASP A 469 -16.29 -13.47 -8.03
C ASP A 469 -15.95 -12.46 -6.91
N ALA A 470 -15.12 -11.47 -7.21
CA ALA A 470 -14.76 -10.41 -6.27
C ALA A 470 -15.96 -9.52 -5.86
N SER A 471 -16.96 -9.40 -6.73
CA SER A 471 -18.18 -8.63 -6.46
C SER A 471 -19.13 -9.40 -5.54
N ILE A 472 -19.31 -10.70 -5.80
CA ILE A 472 -20.09 -11.60 -4.95
C ILE A 472 -19.49 -11.62 -3.56
N LYS A 473 -18.17 -11.87 -3.44
CA LYS A 473 -17.44 -11.83 -2.16
C LYS A 473 -17.60 -10.50 -1.42
N TYR A 474 -17.54 -9.37 -2.14
CA TYR A 474 -17.75 -8.05 -1.53
C TYR A 474 -19.14 -7.92 -0.91
N VAL A 475 -20.19 -8.33 -1.63
CA VAL A 475 -21.59 -8.32 -1.15
C VAL A 475 -21.82 -9.31 -0.01
N THR A 476 -21.24 -10.52 -0.07
CA THR A 476 -21.31 -11.53 1.00
C THR A 476 -20.80 -10.94 2.32
N GLY A 477 -19.62 -10.31 2.33
CA GLY A 477 -19.07 -9.68 3.54
C GLY A 477 -19.91 -8.52 4.07
N ALA A 478 -20.45 -7.69 3.17
CA ALA A 478 -21.31 -6.55 3.52
C ALA A 478 -22.68 -6.97 4.10
N ILE A 479 -23.19 -8.16 3.76
CA ILE A 479 -24.39 -8.76 4.39
C ILE A 479 -24.03 -9.41 5.74
N GLN A 480 -22.92 -10.18 5.79
CA GLN A 480 -22.45 -10.83 7.03
C GLN A 480 -22.20 -9.85 8.18
N THR A 481 -21.77 -8.63 7.85
CA THR A 481 -21.48 -7.55 8.79
C THR A 481 -22.54 -6.44 8.76
N SER A 482 -23.74 -6.74 8.24
CA SER A 482 -24.85 -5.78 8.11
C SER A 482 -25.25 -5.13 9.45
N LEU A 483 -25.87 -3.97 9.36
CA LEU A 483 -26.22 -3.14 10.51
C LEU A 483 -27.73 -3.08 10.67
N GLU A 484 -28.21 -3.27 11.90
CA GLU A 484 -29.63 -3.15 12.27
C GLU A 484 -30.07 -1.67 12.22
N ILE A 485 -30.44 -1.20 11.02
CA ILE A 485 -30.82 0.18 10.74
C ILE A 485 -32.24 0.22 10.18
N GLY A 486 -33.14 0.89 10.90
CA GLY A 486 -34.56 1.05 10.53
C GLY A 486 -35.44 -0.15 10.92
N ASN A 487 -36.71 -0.10 10.52
CA ASN A 487 -37.75 -1.04 10.98
C ASN A 487 -38.26 -1.98 9.86
N GLY A 488 -37.52 -2.12 8.76
CA GLY A 488 -37.93 -2.89 7.59
C GLY A 488 -36.75 -3.65 6.97
N SER A 489 -36.62 -3.64 5.65
CA SER A 489 -35.43 -4.21 4.99
C SER A 489 -34.23 -3.28 5.21
N GLY A 490 -33.30 -3.68 6.08
CA GLY A 490 -32.12 -2.88 6.41
C GLY A 490 -31.06 -2.85 5.30
N PRO A 491 -30.13 -1.87 5.35
CA PRO A 491 -29.04 -1.71 4.39
C PRO A 491 -27.86 -2.65 4.65
N LEU A 492 -27.06 -2.89 3.62
CA LEU A 492 -25.76 -3.56 3.74
C LEU A 492 -24.74 -2.66 4.47
N ASN A 493 -23.74 -3.28 5.10
CA ASN A 493 -22.57 -2.57 5.62
C ASN A 493 -21.53 -2.38 4.51
N HIS A 494 -21.58 -1.26 3.78
CA HIS A 494 -20.61 -0.97 2.70
C HIS A 494 -19.17 -0.73 3.18
N PHE A 495 -18.94 -0.51 4.48
CA PHE A 495 -17.64 -0.08 5.02
C PHE A 495 -16.94 -1.13 5.90
N TYR A 496 -17.40 -2.38 5.88
CA TYR A 496 -16.81 -3.49 6.65
C TYR A 496 -15.32 -3.76 6.34
N ASN A 497 -14.85 -3.36 5.17
CA ASN A 497 -13.46 -3.49 4.71
C ASN A 497 -12.66 -2.17 4.78
N VAL A 498 -13.21 -1.13 5.42
CA VAL A 498 -12.56 0.18 5.58
C VAL A 498 -11.90 0.28 6.95
N ILE A 499 -10.58 0.49 6.95
CA ILE A 499 -9.79 0.72 8.17
C ILE A 499 -9.45 2.20 8.26
N GLN A 500 -9.74 2.83 9.41
CA GLN A 500 -9.32 4.20 9.67
C GLN A 500 -7.81 4.27 9.89
N ARG A 501 -7.11 5.09 9.11
CA ARG A 501 -5.66 5.29 9.23
C ARG A 501 -5.33 6.10 10.49
N SER A 502 -4.58 5.54 11.43
CA SER A 502 -4.22 6.19 12.71
C SER A 502 -3.12 7.25 12.62
N ILE A 503 -2.51 7.45 11.44
CA ILE A 503 -1.40 8.37 11.19
C ILE A 503 -1.67 9.14 9.89
N SER A 504 -1.40 10.44 9.85
CA SER A 504 -1.45 11.22 8.61
C SER A 504 -0.53 10.67 7.51
N ILE A 505 -0.79 11.05 6.25
CA ILE A 505 0.15 10.81 5.14
C ILE A 505 1.23 11.89 5.20
N PRO A 506 2.53 11.57 4.98
CA PRO A 506 3.57 12.58 4.87
C PRO A 506 3.23 13.65 3.83
N SER A 507 3.51 14.91 4.14
CA SER A 507 3.29 16.06 3.27
C SER A 507 4.52 16.97 3.22
N ALA A 508 4.51 17.95 2.31
CA ALA A 508 5.57 18.96 2.24
C ALA A 508 5.70 19.78 3.54
N GLN A 509 4.62 19.93 4.29
CA GLN A 509 4.58 20.63 5.59
C GLN A 509 4.91 19.71 6.77
N GLN A 510 4.66 18.39 6.64
CA GLN A 510 4.88 17.42 7.71
C GLN A 510 5.44 16.11 7.14
N GLN A 511 6.77 16.03 7.06
CA GLN A 511 7.51 14.92 6.45
C GLN A 511 7.52 13.65 7.32
N TYR A 512 7.35 13.77 8.64
CA TYR A 512 7.46 12.66 9.60
C TYR A 512 6.26 12.59 10.57
N PRO A 513 5.03 12.36 10.05
CA PRO A 513 3.82 12.40 10.86
C PRO A 513 3.79 11.33 11.96
N PHE A 514 4.36 10.14 11.75
CA PHE A 514 4.40 9.09 12.78
C PHE A 514 5.37 9.48 13.90
N THR A 515 6.58 9.91 13.54
CA THR A 515 7.64 10.34 14.48
C THR A 515 7.15 11.50 15.34
N SER A 516 6.50 12.51 14.75
CA SER A 516 5.90 13.61 15.53
C SER A 516 4.82 13.10 16.48
N ALA A 517 3.92 12.21 16.04
CA ALA A 517 2.87 11.67 16.92
C ALA A 517 3.42 10.85 18.12
N LEU A 518 4.65 10.34 18.02
CA LEU A 518 5.37 9.70 19.14
C LEU A 518 6.01 10.74 20.07
N ILE A 519 6.68 11.76 19.51
CA ILE A 519 7.26 12.88 20.26
C ILE A 519 6.18 13.64 21.04
N ASP A 520 5.04 13.94 20.42
CA ASP A 520 3.89 14.59 21.05
C ASP A 520 3.35 13.77 22.24
N ALA A 521 3.41 12.43 22.16
CA ALA A 521 2.99 11.53 23.24
C ALA A 521 4.00 11.46 24.41
N ALA A 522 5.28 11.75 24.17
CA ALA A 522 6.25 11.98 25.24
C ALA A 522 6.00 13.32 25.95
N GLY A 523 5.56 14.35 25.22
CA GLY A 523 5.22 15.67 25.76
C GLY A 523 6.43 16.31 26.46
N ASP A 524 6.24 16.84 27.67
CA ASP A 524 7.31 17.48 28.44
C ASP A 524 8.54 16.59 28.67
N LEU A 525 8.39 15.25 28.68
CA LEU A 525 9.53 14.34 28.79
C LEU A 525 10.51 14.50 27.62
N TRP A 526 10.02 14.74 26.39
CA TRP A 526 10.89 14.99 25.24
C TRP A 526 11.71 16.28 25.42
N LYS A 527 11.09 17.32 25.99
CA LYS A 527 11.76 18.60 26.27
C LYS A 527 12.77 18.47 27.41
N ILE A 528 12.46 17.69 28.45
CA ILE A 528 13.41 17.37 29.52
C ILE A 528 14.62 16.64 28.94
N PHE A 529 14.38 15.55 28.19
CA PHE A 529 15.43 14.75 27.56
C PHE A 529 16.33 15.54 26.60
N THR A 530 15.75 16.41 25.74
CA THR A 530 16.51 17.07 24.66
C THR A 530 16.97 18.49 24.97
N SER A 531 16.53 19.10 26.08
CA SER A 531 16.82 20.51 26.41
C SER A 531 17.04 20.77 27.91
N ASP A 532 16.08 20.39 28.76
CA ASP A 532 15.99 20.95 30.10
C ASP A 532 16.73 20.14 31.19
N HIS A 533 17.28 18.97 30.87
CA HIS A 533 17.97 18.12 31.84
C HIS A 533 19.25 18.77 32.41
N GLN A 534 19.49 18.62 33.72
CA GLN A 534 20.63 19.24 34.41
C GLN A 534 22.00 18.80 33.86
N PHE A 535 22.11 17.55 33.40
CA PHE A 535 23.33 17.06 32.73
C PHE A 535 23.65 17.90 31.48
N LEU A 536 22.66 18.13 30.62
CA LEU A 536 22.80 18.96 29.42
C LEU A 536 23.09 20.42 29.77
N ALA A 537 22.47 20.96 30.83
CA ALA A 537 22.80 22.29 31.33
C ALA A 537 24.27 22.40 31.78
N GLY A 538 24.81 21.37 32.42
CA GLY A 538 26.22 21.26 32.81
C GLY A 538 27.19 21.09 31.63
N VAL A 539 26.79 20.37 30.59
CA VAL A 539 27.52 20.27 29.31
C VAL A 539 27.53 21.63 28.60
N ARG A 540 26.37 22.28 28.52
CA ARG A 540 26.18 23.59 27.88
C ARG A 540 27.08 24.68 28.47
N ASN A 541 27.11 24.77 29.79
CA ASN A 541 27.86 25.81 30.51
C ASN A 541 29.31 25.41 30.86
N ALA A 542 29.76 24.22 30.43
CA ALA A 542 31.06 23.63 30.74
C ALA A 542 31.36 23.42 32.25
N LYS A 543 30.32 23.34 33.11
CA LYS A 543 30.45 23.13 34.56
C LYS A 543 30.14 21.72 35.04
N LEU A 544 29.69 20.80 34.18
CA LEU A 544 29.54 19.39 34.55
C LEU A 544 30.89 18.85 35.06
N PRO A 545 30.97 18.19 36.24
CA PRO A 545 32.21 17.60 36.72
C PRO A 545 32.72 16.51 35.78
N ARG A 546 34.03 16.48 35.49
CA ARG A 546 34.62 15.51 34.54
C ARG A 546 34.29 14.06 34.89
N ARG A 547 34.33 13.71 36.19
CA ARG A 547 33.97 12.37 36.69
C ARG A 547 32.56 11.92 36.32
N CYS A 548 31.61 12.85 36.23
CA CYS A 548 30.23 12.58 35.84
C CYS A 548 30.11 12.27 34.35
N PHE A 549 30.79 13.03 33.50
CA PHE A 549 30.86 12.71 32.07
C PHE A 549 31.66 11.43 31.78
N GLN A 550 32.72 11.15 32.57
CA GLN A 550 33.46 9.87 32.50
C GLN A 550 32.55 8.69 32.86
N HIS A 551 31.81 8.78 33.96
CA HIS A 551 30.85 7.74 34.35
C HIS A 551 29.78 7.52 33.28
N PHE A 552 29.23 8.60 32.72
CA PHE A 552 28.33 8.54 31.57
C PHE A 552 28.97 7.78 30.39
N LEU A 553 30.18 8.15 29.93
CA LEU A 553 30.85 7.45 28.81
C LEU A 553 31.18 5.98 29.09
N GLN A 554 31.49 5.62 30.34
CA GLN A 554 31.71 4.21 30.73
C GLN A 554 30.42 3.40 30.65
N GLN A 555 29.29 3.98 31.09
CA GLN A 555 27.98 3.34 31.01
C GLN A 555 27.43 3.33 29.57
N ASP A 556 27.67 4.39 28.79
CA ASP A 556 27.29 4.46 27.37
C ASP A 556 28.04 3.41 26.54
N TYR A 557 29.31 3.12 26.85
CA TYR A 557 30.00 1.98 26.24
C TYR A 557 29.29 0.63 26.49
N ILE A 558 28.79 0.39 27.71
CA ILE A 558 28.06 -0.84 28.03
C ILE A 558 26.67 -0.83 27.36
N PHE A 559 25.99 0.33 27.36
CA PHE A 559 24.74 0.54 26.63
C PHE A 559 24.91 0.23 25.15
N LEU A 560 25.90 0.82 24.47
CA LEU A 560 26.23 0.59 23.06
C LEU A 560 26.56 -0.87 22.75
N LEU A 561 27.19 -1.60 23.67
CA LEU A 561 27.41 -3.05 23.51
C LEU A 561 26.08 -3.85 23.52
N HIS A 562 25.10 -3.43 24.31
CA HIS A 562 23.74 -3.98 24.24
C HIS A 562 22.96 -3.44 23.03
N TYR A 563 23.17 -2.19 22.63
CA TYR A 563 22.52 -1.54 21.51
C TYR A 563 22.96 -2.16 20.17
N ALA A 564 24.24 -2.54 20.03
CA ALA A 564 24.73 -3.34 18.92
C ALA A 564 24.00 -4.70 18.80
N ARG A 565 23.75 -5.37 19.93
CA ARG A 565 22.96 -6.62 19.97
C ARG A 565 21.49 -6.38 19.60
N ILE A 566 20.91 -5.29 20.07
CA ILE A 566 19.54 -4.84 19.72
C ILE A 566 19.41 -4.59 18.21
N HIS A 567 20.38 -3.90 17.60
CA HIS A 567 20.37 -3.66 16.15
C HIS A 567 20.64 -4.94 15.34
N SER A 568 21.47 -5.88 15.83
CA SER A 568 21.57 -7.21 15.22
C SER A 568 20.25 -8.00 15.29
N LEU A 569 19.50 -7.89 16.40
CA LEU A 569 18.15 -8.45 16.53
C LEU A 569 17.11 -7.71 15.64
N MET A 570 17.32 -6.42 15.37
CA MET A 570 16.51 -5.65 14.42
C MET A 570 16.76 -6.12 12.98
N ALA A 571 18.01 -6.40 12.60
CA ALA A 571 18.36 -6.95 11.29
C ALA A 571 17.72 -8.34 11.07
N LEU A 572 17.66 -9.18 12.10
CA LEU A 572 16.95 -10.48 12.07
C LEU A 572 15.44 -10.35 11.76
N LYS A 573 14.82 -9.18 12.02
CA LYS A 573 13.40 -8.90 11.78
C LYS A 573 13.12 -8.12 10.49
N CYS A 574 14.13 -7.76 9.71
CA CYS A 574 13.96 -6.99 8.47
C CYS A 574 13.53 -7.91 7.31
N ASP A 575 12.70 -7.39 6.40
CA ASP A 575 12.13 -8.18 5.31
C ASP A 575 13.01 -8.18 4.04
N THR A 576 13.97 -7.26 3.94
CA THR A 576 14.79 -7.05 2.73
C THR A 576 16.28 -6.91 3.03
N MET A 577 17.11 -7.22 2.04
CA MET A 577 18.57 -7.04 2.13
C MET A 577 18.96 -5.57 2.35
N ASP A 578 18.24 -4.62 1.76
CA ASP A 578 18.51 -3.18 1.91
C ASP A 578 18.28 -2.71 3.35
N GLU A 579 17.22 -3.21 4.01
CA GLU A 579 16.97 -2.93 5.43
C GLU A 579 18.01 -3.60 6.34
N ILE A 580 18.45 -4.82 6.00
CA ILE A 580 19.50 -5.54 6.73
C ILE A 580 20.84 -4.80 6.62
N ASP A 581 21.23 -4.34 5.43
CA ASP A 581 22.50 -3.62 5.22
C ASP A 581 22.47 -2.26 5.94
N ALA A 582 21.39 -1.49 5.79
CA ALA A 582 21.20 -0.22 6.53
C ALA A 582 21.24 -0.42 8.06
N THR A 583 20.65 -1.50 8.58
CA THR A 583 20.71 -1.83 10.01
C THR A 583 22.12 -2.29 10.43
N THR A 584 22.84 -2.98 9.55
CA THR A 584 24.22 -3.44 9.78
C THR A 584 25.20 -2.25 9.80
N ASP A 585 24.98 -1.23 8.97
CA ASP A 585 25.74 0.03 9.02
C ASP A 585 25.55 0.77 10.34
N LEU A 586 24.34 0.77 10.92
CA LEU A 586 24.14 1.28 12.28
C LEU A 586 24.98 0.52 13.32
N VAL A 587 25.10 -0.82 13.22
CA VAL A 587 25.98 -1.61 14.08
C VAL A 587 27.46 -1.23 13.89
N LYS A 588 27.92 -1.00 12.66
CA LYS A 588 29.29 -0.53 12.38
C LYS A 588 29.55 0.84 13.04
N SER A 589 28.60 1.77 12.96
CA SER A 589 28.69 3.09 13.59
C SER A 589 28.70 3.02 15.13
N ILE A 590 27.87 2.17 15.74
CA ILE A 590 27.89 1.89 17.18
C ILE A 590 29.27 1.37 17.63
N VAL A 591 29.86 0.44 16.86
CA VAL A 591 31.22 -0.09 17.11
C VAL A 591 32.30 0.98 16.90
N ALA A 592 32.10 1.97 16.03
CA ALA A 592 33.00 3.10 15.90
C ALA A 592 32.93 4.03 17.11
N GLU A 593 31.73 4.42 17.55
CA GLU A 593 31.55 5.37 18.65
C GLU A 593 32.01 4.81 20.00
N SER A 594 31.78 3.52 20.26
CA SER A 594 32.31 2.84 21.45
C SER A 594 33.84 2.94 21.60
N LYS A 595 34.59 3.05 20.49
CA LYS A 595 36.05 3.27 20.51
C LYS A 595 36.41 4.71 20.85
N ASN A 596 35.59 5.68 20.45
CA ASN A 596 35.76 7.09 20.78
C ASN A 596 35.61 7.31 22.30
N HIS A 597 34.66 6.64 22.95
CA HIS A 597 34.48 6.69 24.41
C HIS A 597 35.71 6.18 25.17
N ILE A 598 36.23 4.99 24.80
CA ILE A 598 37.46 4.44 25.39
C ILE A 598 38.61 5.44 25.23
N LYS A 599 38.81 5.97 24.01
CA LYS A 599 39.88 6.94 23.72
C LYS A 599 39.75 8.19 24.61
N LYS A 600 38.55 8.78 24.72
CA LYS A 600 38.33 10.02 25.50
C LYS A 600 38.55 9.80 27.00
N CYS A 601 38.11 8.67 27.55
CA CYS A 601 38.34 8.35 28.96
C CYS A 601 39.82 8.06 29.27
N VAL A 602 40.56 7.45 28.35
CA VAL A 602 42.02 7.27 28.46
C VAL A 602 42.77 8.61 28.39
N GLU A 603 42.39 9.51 27.46
CA GLU A 603 42.91 10.89 27.42
C GLU A 603 42.65 11.67 28.72
N TRP A 604 41.64 11.27 29.49
CA TRP A 604 41.26 11.87 30.78
C TRP A 604 41.73 11.07 32.01
N GLY A 605 42.60 10.07 31.81
CA GLY A 605 43.33 9.40 32.89
C GLY A 605 42.71 8.12 33.45
N ILE A 606 41.64 7.58 32.86
CA ILE A 606 41.11 6.25 33.21
C ILE A 606 41.87 5.20 32.40
N SER A 607 42.43 4.16 33.04
CA SER A 607 43.10 3.10 32.28
C SER A 607 42.09 2.31 31.44
N LYS A 608 42.53 1.76 30.30
CA LYS A 608 41.65 0.96 29.43
C LYS A 608 41.10 -0.28 30.15
N ASP A 609 41.87 -0.86 31.07
CA ASP A 609 41.47 -2.03 31.86
C ASP A 609 40.39 -1.66 32.88
N ASP A 610 40.55 -0.56 33.61
CA ASP A 610 39.54 -0.03 34.55
C ASP A 610 38.25 0.36 33.83
N PHE A 611 38.36 1.00 32.65
CA PHE A 611 37.21 1.35 31.82
C PHE A 611 36.40 0.10 31.43
N LEU A 612 37.06 -0.96 30.98
CA LEU A 612 36.41 -2.21 30.58
C LEU A 612 35.88 -3.04 31.76
N LYS A 613 36.35 -2.79 32.98
CA LYS A 613 35.87 -3.40 34.23
C LYS A 613 34.74 -2.62 34.90
N THR A 614 34.25 -1.54 34.31
CA THR A 614 33.14 -0.76 34.88
C THR A 614 31.90 -1.65 35.07
N PRO A 615 31.28 -1.72 36.27
CA PRO A 615 30.05 -2.46 36.47
C PRO A 615 28.87 -1.78 35.76
N GLU A 616 27.95 -2.55 35.18
CA GLU A 616 26.71 -2.04 34.56
C GLU A 616 25.81 -1.42 35.64
N SER A 617 25.30 -0.20 35.42
CA SER A 617 24.40 0.48 36.35
C SER A 617 22.96 -0.06 36.27
N ASN A 618 22.17 0.18 37.31
CA ASN A 618 20.74 -0.17 37.31
C ASN A 618 19.96 0.54 36.18
N GLN A 619 20.37 1.74 35.79
CA GLN A 619 19.76 2.52 34.71
C GLN A 619 20.12 1.93 33.34
N THR A 620 21.38 1.53 33.14
CA THR A 620 21.85 0.82 31.94
C THR A 620 21.13 -0.52 31.79
N ILE A 621 21.02 -1.30 32.88
CA ILE A 621 20.25 -2.55 32.91
C ILE A 621 18.78 -2.27 32.55
N ALA A 622 18.13 -1.34 33.25
CA ALA A 622 16.70 -1.06 33.06
C ALA A 622 16.39 -0.63 31.61
N TYR A 623 17.24 0.19 30.99
CA TYR A 623 17.02 0.61 29.61
C TYR A 623 17.33 -0.51 28.61
N THR A 624 18.50 -1.14 28.70
CA THR A 624 18.89 -2.19 27.73
C THR A 624 17.97 -3.41 27.80
N ARG A 625 17.55 -3.83 29.00
CA ARG A 625 16.58 -4.93 29.15
C ARG A 625 15.21 -4.58 28.60
N TYR A 626 14.73 -3.35 28.82
CA TYR A 626 13.43 -2.92 28.28
C TYR A 626 13.38 -2.97 26.75
N VAL A 627 14.42 -2.48 26.07
CA VAL A 627 14.47 -2.51 24.60
C VAL A 627 14.70 -3.94 24.07
N LEU A 628 15.51 -4.75 24.75
CA LEU A 628 15.68 -6.18 24.40
C LEU A 628 14.38 -6.97 24.56
N ASP A 629 13.61 -6.76 25.64
CA ASP A 629 12.34 -7.46 25.88
C ASP A 629 11.30 -7.15 24.79
N ILE A 630 11.17 -5.88 24.41
CA ILE A 630 10.38 -5.48 23.23
C ILE A 630 10.93 -6.14 21.96
N GLY A 631 12.25 -6.18 21.80
CA GLY A 631 12.90 -6.84 20.67
C GLY A 631 12.57 -8.33 20.59
N PHE A 632 12.50 -9.07 21.70
CA PHE A 632 12.15 -10.49 21.67
C PHE A 632 10.64 -10.72 21.52
N THR A 633 9.79 -9.88 22.13
CA THR A 633 8.35 -10.15 22.26
C THR A 633 7.45 -9.43 21.23
N LYS A 634 7.95 -8.41 20.52
CA LYS A 634 7.14 -7.55 19.63
C LYS A 634 7.67 -7.47 18.18
N SER A 635 6.92 -6.79 17.31
CA SER A 635 7.26 -6.64 15.89
C SER A 635 8.43 -5.66 15.64
N LEU A 636 8.95 -5.65 14.40
CA LEU A 636 10.00 -4.72 13.96
C LEU A 636 9.66 -3.25 14.27
N LEU A 637 8.40 -2.84 14.07
CA LEU A 637 7.93 -1.47 14.33
C LEU A 637 8.08 -1.10 15.82
N HIS A 638 7.72 -2.00 16.73
CA HIS A 638 7.84 -1.78 18.17
C HIS A 638 9.31 -1.63 18.58
N LEU A 639 10.19 -2.45 18.01
CA LEU A 639 11.63 -2.35 18.26
C LEU A 639 12.21 -1.04 17.73
N ARG A 640 11.89 -0.65 16.48
CA ARG A 640 12.29 0.65 15.89
C ARG A 640 11.81 1.81 16.77
N VAL A 641 10.57 1.79 17.27
CA VAL A 641 10.02 2.79 18.19
C VAL A 641 10.73 2.81 19.55
N ALA A 642 11.07 1.64 20.13
CA ALA A 642 11.81 1.56 21.40
C ALA A 642 13.24 2.09 21.30
N THR A 643 13.90 1.92 20.14
CA THR A 643 15.23 2.47 19.86
C THR A 643 15.22 3.96 19.50
N ALA A 644 14.13 4.47 18.91
CA ALA A 644 14.07 5.79 18.29
C ALA A 644 14.47 6.99 19.19
N PRO A 645 14.14 7.04 20.50
CA PRO A 645 14.55 8.15 21.36
C PRO A 645 16.07 8.38 21.40
N CYS A 646 16.87 7.33 21.44
CA CYS A 646 18.34 7.46 21.48
C CYS A 646 18.86 8.14 20.21
N LEU A 647 18.56 7.59 19.04
CA LEU A 647 19.03 8.15 17.77
C LEU A 647 18.49 9.58 17.54
N ILE A 648 17.16 9.76 17.60
CA ILE A 648 16.51 11.02 17.24
C ILE A 648 16.79 12.10 18.30
N GLY A 649 16.73 11.74 19.57
CA GLY A 649 16.88 12.67 20.69
C GLY A 649 18.29 13.20 20.84
N TYR A 650 19.32 12.35 20.69
CA TYR A 650 20.71 12.84 20.69
C TYR A 650 20.99 13.75 19.49
N GLY A 651 20.42 13.41 18.31
CA GLY A 651 20.51 14.26 17.13
C GLY A 651 19.88 15.65 17.31
N GLU A 652 18.68 15.70 17.89
CA GLU A 652 17.98 16.96 18.18
C GLU A 652 18.70 17.77 19.28
N MET A 653 19.07 17.13 20.38
CA MET A 653 19.77 17.73 21.51
C MET A 653 21.13 18.33 21.11
N ALA A 654 21.93 17.62 20.31
CA ALA A 654 23.22 18.12 19.87
C ALA A 654 23.09 19.34 18.94
N LEU A 655 22.10 19.35 18.04
CA LEU A 655 21.78 20.53 17.22
C LEU A 655 21.34 21.72 18.09
N LYS A 656 20.48 21.49 19.09
CA LYS A 656 20.07 22.52 20.05
C LYS A 656 21.28 23.10 20.80
N LEU A 657 22.13 22.25 21.37
CA LEU A 657 23.34 22.69 22.08
C LEU A 657 24.32 23.45 21.17
N ARG A 658 24.54 23.01 19.93
CA ARG A 658 25.44 23.69 18.99
C ARG A 658 24.94 25.08 18.58
N ASN A 659 23.62 25.22 18.44
CA ASN A 659 22.96 26.43 17.95
C ASN A 659 22.53 27.40 19.07
N ASP A 660 22.40 26.94 20.32
CA ASP A 660 22.15 27.80 21.48
C ASP A 660 23.34 28.79 21.67
N PRO A 661 23.12 30.12 21.63
CA PRO A 661 24.16 31.11 21.83
C PRO A 661 24.72 31.13 23.27
N LEU A 662 24.02 30.52 24.24
CA LEU A 662 24.46 30.38 25.62
C LEU A 662 25.42 29.20 25.84
N THR A 663 25.63 28.34 24.83
CA THR A 663 26.58 27.23 24.91
C THR A 663 28.02 27.73 24.89
N VAL A 664 28.78 27.39 25.92
CA VAL A 664 30.22 27.66 25.99
C VAL A 664 30.92 26.82 24.92
N LYS A 665 31.51 27.49 23.92
CA LYS A 665 32.24 26.83 22.80
C LYS A 665 33.74 26.76 23.09
N ASN A 666 34.32 27.88 23.51
CA ASN A 666 35.75 27.97 23.83
C ASN A 666 36.08 27.25 25.14
N ARG A 667 37.08 26.34 25.11
CA ARG A 667 37.56 25.56 26.26
C ARG A 667 36.50 24.67 26.95
N ASN A 668 35.38 24.38 26.29
CA ASN A 668 34.41 23.41 26.81
C ASN A 668 34.95 21.99 26.57
N PRO A 669 35.22 21.17 27.61
CA PRO A 669 35.78 19.83 27.45
C PRO A 669 34.83 18.84 26.74
N TYR A 670 33.55 19.20 26.61
CA TYR A 670 32.50 18.40 25.99
C TYR A 670 32.17 18.85 24.54
N TRP A 671 32.89 19.85 24.01
CA TRP A 671 32.57 20.44 22.71
C TRP A 671 32.67 19.45 21.55
N ASP A 672 33.72 18.60 21.53
CA ASP A 672 33.90 17.57 20.50
C ASP A 672 32.69 16.63 20.41
N TRP A 673 32.12 16.27 21.56
CA TRP A 673 30.95 15.40 21.66
C TRP A 673 29.70 16.09 21.08
N ILE A 674 29.46 17.38 21.41
CA ILE A 674 28.39 18.17 20.79
C ILE A 674 28.58 18.24 19.26
N VAL A 675 29.81 18.43 18.78
CA VAL A 675 30.13 18.51 17.35
C VAL A 675 29.88 17.18 16.63
N ASN A 676 30.24 16.04 17.24
CA ASN A 676 30.02 14.71 16.64
C ASN A 676 28.53 14.44 16.39
N TYR A 677 27.68 14.54 17.41
CA TYR A 677 26.25 14.24 17.29
C TYR A 677 25.46 15.30 16.49
N SER A 678 25.99 16.52 16.36
CA SER A 678 25.46 17.55 15.45
C SER A 678 26.13 17.56 14.07
N GLY A 679 27.03 16.63 13.80
CA GLY A 679 27.77 16.50 12.54
C GLY A 679 26.94 15.87 11.43
N GLU A 680 27.33 16.10 10.17
CA GLU A 680 26.59 15.62 9.00
C GLU A 680 26.41 14.10 8.98
N GLU A 681 27.41 13.34 9.45
CA GLU A 681 27.36 11.88 9.51
C GLU A 681 26.28 11.38 10.49
N PHE A 682 26.26 11.89 11.72
CA PHE A 682 25.24 11.51 12.70
C PHE A 682 23.85 11.99 12.26
N GLN A 683 23.72 13.21 11.73
CA GLN A 683 22.45 13.73 11.25
C GLN A 683 21.93 12.96 10.01
N LYS A 684 22.81 12.42 9.17
CA LYS A 684 22.44 11.47 8.11
C LYS A 684 21.88 10.17 8.70
N ALA A 685 22.51 9.62 9.74
CA ALA A 685 21.99 8.43 10.44
C ALA A 685 20.62 8.71 11.10
N VAL A 686 20.44 9.86 11.76
CA VAL A 686 19.15 10.32 12.33
C VAL A 686 18.08 10.37 11.25
N LYS A 687 18.39 10.95 10.09
CA LYS A 687 17.45 10.98 8.97
C LYS A 687 17.10 9.57 8.49
N THR A 688 18.09 8.71 8.23
CA THR A 688 17.87 7.33 7.79
C THR A 688 17.01 6.55 8.79
N GLY A 689 17.24 6.70 10.10
CA GLY A 689 16.42 6.06 11.13
C GLY A 689 14.97 6.57 11.16
N ARG A 690 14.75 7.87 10.94
CA ARG A 690 13.39 8.43 10.81
C ARG A 690 12.69 7.95 9.54
N ASP A 691 13.39 7.95 8.41
CA ASP A 691 12.85 7.47 7.13
C ASP A 691 12.45 5.98 7.24
N LEU A 692 13.29 5.12 7.83
CA LEU A 692 12.98 3.72 8.10
C LEU A 692 11.80 3.55 9.07
N LEU A 693 11.66 4.42 10.07
CA LEU A 693 10.56 4.39 11.04
C LEU A 693 9.21 4.76 10.40
N GLU A 694 9.16 5.84 9.62
CA GLU A 694 7.96 6.21 8.84
C GLU A 694 7.62 5.12 7.80
N GLN A 695 8.61 4.57 7.10
CA GLN A 695 8.40 3.53 6.09
C GLN A 695 7.79 2.25 6.68
N THR A 696 8.24 1.79 7.86
CA THR A 696 7.59 0.65 8.53
C THR A 696 6.14 0.95 8.88
N ALA A 697 5.87 2.11 9.49
CA ALA A 697 4.52 2.54 9.86
C ALA A 697 3.62 2.87 8.66
N MET A 698 4.18 3.08 7.46
CA MET A 698 3.43 3.22 6.22
C MET A 698 3.15 1.88 5.53
N LYS A 699 4.10 0.94 5.58
CA LYS A 699 3.98 -0.41 5.01
C LYS A 699 2.92 -1.22 5.75
N ASP A 700 2.93 -1.14 7.07
CA ASP A 700 1.93 -1.77 7.96
C ASP A 700 1.41 -0.73 8.96
N PRO A 701 0.35 0.04 8.60
CA PRO A 701 -0.21 1.07 9.47
C PRO A 701 -0.75 0.49 10.77
N PRO A 702 -0.25 0.93 11.94
CA PRO A 702 -0.72 0.41 13.22
C PRO A 702 -2.20 0.72 13.42
N SER A 703 -2.92 -0.24 14.02
CA SER A 703 -4.29 -0.02 14.50
C SER A 703 -4.33 1.06 15.58
N CYS A 704 -5.52 1.55 15.95
CA CYS A 704 -5.65 2.49 17.05
C CYS A 704 -5.10 1.96 18.39
N GLU A 705 -5.21 0.65 18.63
CA GLU A 705 -4.66 -0.03 19.81
C GLU A 705 -3.13 -0.13 19.74
N THR A 706 -2.58 -0.61 18.63
CA THR A 706 -1.13 -0.69 18.42
C THR A 706 -0.50 0.71 18.45
N MET A 707 -1.14 1.73 17.90
CA MET A 707 -0.68 3.12 17.97
C MET A 707 -0.64 3.65 19.41
N HIS A 708 -1.57 3.22 20.27
CA HIS A 708 -1.54 3.54 21.70
C HIS A 708 -0.37 2.86 22.40
N GLU A 709 -0.14 1.55 22.14
CA GLU A 709 1.00 0.81 22.68
C GLU A 709 2.35 1.43 22.27
N LEU A 710 2.53 1.75 20.97
CA LEU A 710 3.75 2.35 20.45
C LEU A 710 4.06 3.71 21.11
N LYS A 711 3.02 4.53 21.36
CA LYS A 711 3.17 5.80 22.11
C LYS A 711 3.63 5.58 23.55
N LEU A 712 3.11 4.56 24.24
CA LEU A 712 3.54 4.20 25.59
C LEU A 712 5.00 3.70 25.61
N ILE A 713 5.39 2.88 24.61
CA ILE A 713 6.76 2.41 24.45
C ILE A 713 7.74 3.57 24.25
N PHE A 714 7.44 4.47 23.30
CA PHE A 714 8.29 5.63 23.04
C PHE A 714 8.42 6.51 24.29
N ARG A 715 7.30 6.82 24.96
CA ARG A 715 7.28 7.61 26.20
C ARG A 715 8.12 6.94 27.31
N LYS A 716 8.04 5.62 27.45
CA LYS A 716 8.83 4.87 28.45
C LYS A 716 10.33 4.88 28.12
N ALA A 717 10.70 4.72 26.86
CA ALA A 717 12.08 4.81 26.40
C ALA A 717 12.67 6.22 26.60
N VAL A 718 11.92 7.30 26.31
CA VAL A 718 12.32 8.69 26.64
C VAL A 718 12.52 8.88 28.14
N ASN A 719 11.70 8.26 28.99
CA ASN A 719 11.90 8.33 30.44
C ASN A 719 13.13 7.54 30.93
N LEU A 720 13.52 6.48 30.20
CA LEU A 720 14.74 5.71 30.49
C LEU A 720 16.00 6.49 30.07
N GLU A 721 15.94 7.24 28.97
CA GLU A 721 16.99 8.22 28.58
C GLU A 721 17.19 9.31 29.64
N ILE A 722 16.12 9.88 30.18
CA ILE A 722 16.22 10.85 31.29
C ILE A 722 16.90 10.23 32.51
N ALA A 723 16.54 8.99 32.86
CA ALA A 723 17.19 8.26 33.96
C ALA A 723 18.67 7.96 33.67
N PHE A 724 19.03 7.73 32.41
CA PHE A 724 20.42 7.54 31.98
C PHE A 724 21.24 8.83 32.13
N TRP A 725 20.68 9.99 31.77
CA TRP A 725 21.32 11.27 32.07
C TRP A 725 21.45 11.56 33.57
N GLN A 726 20.46 11.15 34.38
CA GLN A 726 20.50 11.33 35.84
C GLN A 726 21.59 10.45 36.47
N MET A 727 21.74 9.19 36.04
CA MET A 727 22.87 8.33 36.40
C MET A 727 24.23 9.00 36.09
N GLY A 728 24.32 9.72 34.97
CA GLY A 728 25.51 10.52 34.64
C GLY A 728 25.81 11.64 35.65
N LEU A 729 24.82 12.16 36.38
CA LEU A 729 24.99 13.15 37.46
C LEU A 729 25.29 12.50 38.82
N ASP A 730 24.76 11.30 39.07
CA ASP A 730 24.85 10.58 40.34
C ASP A 730 26.23 9.89 40.54
N CYS A 731 27.29 10.51 40.00
CA CYS A 731 28.67 10.00 39.89
C CYS A 731 29.47 10.00 41.21
N SER A 732 28.81 9.52 42.27
CA SER A 732 29.18 9.61 43.69
C SER A 732 30.61 9.16 43.99
#